data_AF-A0A5Q4ZTD2-F1
#
_entry.id   AF-A0A5Q4ZTD2-F1
#
_cell.length_a   1.000
_cell.length_b   1.000
_cell.length_c   1.000
_cell.angle_alpha   90.00
_cell.angle_beta   90.00
_cell.angle_gamma   90.00
#
_symmetry.space_group_name_H-M   'P 1'
#
loop_
_entity.id
_entity.type
_entity.pdbx_description
1 polymer ?
#
loop_
_entity_poly.entity_id
_entity_poly.type
_entity_poly.pdbx_seq_one_letter_code
_entity_poly.pdbx_strand_id
1 'polypeptide(L)'
;MRFQETIKKNHPWVIKNIQKSRILMMLAKIVKKIVNKISTQEVTNAVLTSEQHHILNMAKQHGLFNFEWYCEHQQATFLTEEAAFADYLYKSTFSTANPSPAFCTETYHKSNMDVYHSGGSPLTHYLTTGQYEGRHNESFMPKFEPKDKLLPSTTVSEIKELKIAVCLHVFYEDFIDYYVHCLNHFPTNVDVYISLSKPEFVDTAVERFGTVKNVKNIKTAVVPNRGRNFGPMLVEFAQDLQEYDLFCHLHSKKSLYSGTEQKQWANYLGEYLLKDNQVITRMLNQFVEDPECGIYYPTSFWMMPDWVNHWLKNKSFSSALAKEWGLDINTEFLAYPVGGMFWARPAALTQLLDKEYQYEDFPEEPLPNDGSELHALERCIGLLAEKNGYKQLFYYPSLGKFTYQQDFMFSNYVNSQERLTNKLRPFETVSFDVFDTLVRRSHHVPDYAKLKLGQYLVSQGLVNNAHELVKLRNTSEFEVRKAKQFQGDVTIYEAYQQLASSLSWSEEQAKQYADMEFAYDLDMIESKDEMVDILNSLFLAGKEIYIISDTYYTEAQIVLMLRKAGVTNGYKLYVSSELGLRKDSGTMWAFISKQLSDNNKTSFVHVGDNAVADAQIPGDFGLANLHILNPLDKWQAAGWDNPFVGENALNEKEIIKWGPLVSNFGRYPFLGE
;
A
#
# COMPACT_ATOMS: atom_id res chain seq x y z
N MET A 1 24.99 -22.91 14.85
CA MET A 1 25.32 -23.75 16.03
C MET A 1 24.53 -25.04 15.95
N ARG A 2 25.19 -26.22 15.93
CA ARG A 2 24.66 -27.57 16.31
C ARG A 2 25.57 -28.76 15.90
N PHE A 3 26.75 -28.52 15.30
CA PHE A 3 27.69 -29.62 15.00
C PHE A 3 28.42 -30.14 16.25
N GLN A 4 28.87 -29.23 17.13
CA GLN A 4 29.61 -29.59 18.35
C GLN A 4 28.74 -30.33 19.38
N GLU A 5 27.46 -29.99 19.47
CA GLU A 5 26.51 -30.65 20.38
C GLU A 5 26.17 -32.07 19.91
N THR A 6 26.06 -32.27 18.59
CA THR A 6 25.82 -33.58 17.99
C THR A 6 27.00 -34.54 18.21
N ILE A 7 28.24 -34.05 18.06
CA ILE A 7 29.45 -34.84 18.36
C ILE A 7 29.59 -35.10 19.86
N LYS A 8 29.29 -34.12 20.72
CA LYS A 8 29.26 -34.31 22.19
C LYS A 8 28.28 -35.41 22.61
N LYS A 9 27.12 -35.46 21.95
CA LYS A 9 26.05 -36.40 22.27
C LYS A 9 26.33 -37.81 21.74
N ASN A 10 26.84 -37.94 20.51
CA ASN A 10 26.96 -39.23 19.85
C ASN A 10 28.35 -39.87 19.95
N HIS A 11 29.42 -39.08 20.13
CA HIS A 11 30.81 -39.58 20.15
C HIS A 11 31.69 -38.88 21.20
N PRO A 12 31.38 -39.00 22.51
CA PRO A 12 32.09 -38.29 23.58
C PRO A 12 33.58 -38.64 23.70
N TRP A 13 34.01 -39.80 23.19
CA TRP A 13 35.43 -40.21 23.18
C TRP A 13 36.28 -39.41 22.17
N VAL A 14 35.68 -38.90 21.09
CA VAL A 14 36.37 -38.14 20.04
C VAL A 14 36.86 -36.79 20.59
N ILE A 15 36.02 -36.11 21.37
CA ILE A 15 36.36 -34.83 22.01
C ILE A 15 37.45 -35.04 23.08
N LYS A 16 37.36 -36.15 23.83
CA LYS A 16 38.32 -36.49 24.88
C LYS A 16 39.73 -36.79 24.32
N ASN A 17 39.82 -37.28 23.08
CA ASN A 17 41.10 -37.56 22.40
C ASN A 17 41.66 -36.34 21.65
N ILE A 18 40.81 -35.49 21.06
CA ILE A 18 41.24 -34.23 20.43
C ILE A 18 41.84 -33.27 21.47
N GLN A 19 41.32 -33.25 22.70
CA GLN A 19 41.83 -32.41 23.77
C GLN A 19 43.19 -32.85 24.36
N LYS A 20 43.57 -34.12 24.19
CA LYS A 20 44.85 -34.66 24.70
C LYS A 20 46.01 -34.58 23.70
N SER A 21 45.72 -34.32 22.41
CA SER A 21 46.76 -34.22 21.37
C SER A 21 47.00 -32.77 20.97
N ARG A 22 48.19 -32.26 21.33
CA ARG A 22 48.66 -30.93 20.94
C ARG A 22 48.68 -30.74 19.42
N ILE A 23 48.96 -31.79 18.65
CA ILE A 23 49.05 -31.77 17.19
C ILE A 23 47.65 -31.60 16.56
N LEU A 24 46.63 -32.30 17.07
CA LEU A 24 45.24 -32.20 16.60
C LEU A 24 44.61 -30.84 16.93
N MET A 25 44.91 -30.26 18.10
CA MET A 25 44.50 -28.88 18.41
C MET A 25 45.19 -27.85 17.50
N MET A 26 46.46 -28.06 17.16
CA MET A 26 47.20 -27.18 16.26
C MET A 26 46.62 -27.25 14.85
N LEU A 27 46.32 -28.45 14.33
CA LEU A 27 45.63 -28.64 13.05
C LEU A 27 44.22 -28.03 13.06
N ALA A 28 43.43 -28.21 14.12
CA ALA A 28 42.11 -27.59 14.23
C ALA A 28 42.18 -26.05 14.28
N LYS A 29 43.19 -25.48 14.94
CA LYS A 29 43.47 -24.04 14.91
C LYS A 29 43.94 -23.57 13.55
N ILE A 30 44.76 -24.34 12.84
CA ILE A 30 45.23 -24.03 11.48
C ILE A 30 44.05 -24.08 10.49
N VAL A 31 43.19 -25.09 10.56
CA VAL A 31 41.95 -25.16 9.75
C VAL A 31 41.03 -23.99 10.07
N LYS A 32 40.83 -23.65 11.34
CA LYS A 32 40.04 -22.46 11.74
C LYS A 32 40.69 -21.15 11.26
N LYS A 33 42.02 -21.07 11.24
CA LYS A 33 42.77 -19.90 10.75
C LYS A 33 42.79 -19.83 9.22
N ILE A 34 42.73 -20.96 8.52
CA ILE A 34 42.57 -21.03 7.06
C ILE A 34 41.14 -20.65 6.67
N VAL A 35 40.12 -21.16 7.37
CA VAL A 35 38.70 -20.76 7.19
C VAL A 35 38.53 -19.25 7.45
N ASN A 36 39.14 -18.71 8.52
CA ASN A 36 39.09 -17.26 8.79
C ASN A 36 39.98 -16.40 7.88
N LYS A 37 40.96 -16.99 7.17
CA LYS A 37 41.85 -16.27 6.24
C LYS A 37 41.36 -16.37 4.79
N ILE A 38 40.47 -17.31 4.50
CA ILE A 38 39.69 -17.37 3.26
C ILE A 38 38.52 -16.37 3.30
N SER A 39 38.01 -16.01 4.49
CA SER A 39 36.89 -15.05 4.65
C SER A 39 37.26 -13.55 4.54
N THR A 40 38.42 -13.20 3.98
CA THR A 40 38.84 -11.78 3.83
C THR A 40 38.77 -11.27 2.38
N GLN A 41 38.09 -11.98 1.49
CA GLN A 41 37.71 -11.51 0.15
C GLN A 41 36.47 -12.28 -0.32
N GLU A 42 35.37 -12.22 0.44
CA GLU A 42 34.10 -12.79 0.02
C GLU A 42 33.19 -11.68 -0.51
N VAL A 43 33.27 -11.48 -1.83
CA VAL A 43 32.04 -11.27 -2.61
C VAL A 43 31.21 -12.53 -2.38
N THR A 44 29.95 -12.37 -2.01
CA THR A 44 29.02 -13.41 -1.56
C THR A 44 29.04 -14.68 -2.41
N ASN A 45 29.91 -15.64 -2.09
CA ASN A 45 29.80 -17.01 -2.57
C ASN A 45 28.76 -17.71 -1.70
N ALA A 46 27.48 -17.44 -1.95
CA ALA A 46 26.41 -18.20 -1.34
C ALA A 46 26.54 -19.66 -1.81
N VAL A 47 27.08 -20.52 -0.96
CA VAL A 47 27.19 -21.95 -1.26
C VAL A 47 25.80 -22.54 -1.15
N LEU A 48 25.19 -22.84 -2.30
CA LEU A 48 23.91 -23.54 -2.34
C LEU A 48 24.02 -24.89 -1.62
N THR A 49 22.98 -25.29 -0.90
CA THR A 49 22.89 -26.65 -0.37
C THR A 49 22.74 -27.67 -1.50
N SER A 50 22.98 -28.96 -1.24
CA SER A 50 22.76 -30.01 -2.26
C SER A 50 21.33 -30.02 -2.79
N GLU A 51 20.37 -29.72 -1.92
CA GLU A 51 18.96 -29.56 -2.28
C GLU A 51 18.76 -28.35 -3.21
N GLN A 52 19.31 -27.19 -2.87
CA GLN A 52 19.19 -26.00 -3.72
C GLN A 52 19.86 -26.17 -5.08
N HIS A 53 20.98 -26.89 -5.18
CA HIS A 53 21.56 -27.26 -6.47
C HIS A 53 20.63 -28.15 -7.29
N HIS A 54 19.91 -29.08 -6.65
CA HIS A 54 18.91 -29.89 -7.33
C HIS A 54 17.77 -29.02 -7.87
N ILE A 55 17.25 -28.09 -7.06
CA ILE A 55 16.21 -27.15 -7.48
C ILE A 55 16.69 -26.25 -8.63
N LEU A 56 17.91 -25.73 -8.59
CA LEU A 56 18.49 -24.95 -9.69
C LEU A 56 18.49 -25.75 -11.00
N ASN A 57 18.95 -27.00 -10.96
CA ASN A 57 18.96 -27.87 -12.14
C ASN A 57 17.54 -28.12 -12.67
N MET A 58 16.57 -28.39 -11.80
CA MET A 58 15.17 -28.53 -12.21
C MET A 58 14.64 -27.23 -12.82
N ALA A 59 14.84 -26.09 -12.16
CA ALA A 59 14.39 -24.79 -12.64
C ALA A 59 14.89 -24.50 -14.06
N LYS A 60 16.17 -24.79 -14.33
CA LYS A 60 16.76 -24.66 -15.66
C LYS A 60 16.17 -25.60 -16.69
N GLN A 61 15.99 -26.88 -16.34
CA GLN A 61 15.38 -27.87 -17.23
C GLN A 61 13.96 -27.50 -17.64
N HIS A 62 13.20 -26.88 -16.73
CA HIS A 62 11.84 -26.39 -16.98
C HIS A 62 11.79 -24.96 -17.56
N GLY A 63 12.93 -24.30 -17.79
CA GLY A 63 12.99 -22.92 -18.30
C GLY A 63 12.50 -21.87 -17.30
N LEU A 64 12.43 -22.20 -16.01
CA LEU A 64 11.92 -21.36 -14.94
C LEU A 64 12.99 -20.55 -14.20
N PHE A 65 14.28 -20.77 -14.52
CA PHE A 65 15.37 -19.89 -14.11
C PHE A 65 16.29 -19.61 -15.30
N ASN A 66 16.64 -18.33 -15.49
CA ASN A 66 17.56 -17.88 -16.52
C ASN A 66 18.57 -16.89 -15.92
N PHE A 67 19.85 -17.28 -15.88
CA PHE A 67 20.92 -16.50 -15.27
C PHE A 67 21.14 -15.13 -15.91
N GLU A 68 21.25 -15.08 -17.23
CA GLU A 68 21.52 -13.84 -17.97
C GLU A 68 20.35 -12.88 -17.81
N TRP A 69 19.13 -13.39 -17.97
CA TRP A 69 17.92 -12.61 -17.76
C TRP A 69 17.82 -12.12 -16.32
N TYR A 70 18.09 -12.96 -15.30
CA TYR A 70 18.03 -12.53 -13.91
C TYR A 70 19.02 -11.41 -13.60
N CYS A 71 20.26 -11.51 -14.09
CA CYS A 71 21.26 -10.45 -13.91
C CYS A 71 20.83 -9.13 -14.56
N GLU A 72 20.37 -9.19 -15.81
CA GLU A 72 19.89 -8.02 -16.55
C GLU A 72 18.67 -7.39 -15.87
N HIS A 73 17.70 -8.24 -15.50
CA HIS A 73 16.40 -7.83 -14.98
C HIS A 73 16.41 -7.43 -13.50
N GLN A 74 17.46 -7.77 -12.75
CA GLN A 74 17.70 -7.24 -11.40
C GLN A 74 18.76 -6.13 -11.41
N GLN A 75 19.30 -5.76 -12.58
CA GLN A 75 20.41 -4.82 -12.75
C GLN A 75 21.59 -5.13 -11.81
N ALA A 76 21.80 -6.42 -11.56
CA ALA A 76 22.70 -6.93 -10.54
C ALA A 76 23.77 -7.79 -11.20
N THR A 77 24.99 -7.72 -10.66
CA THR A 77 26.11 -8.55 -11.13
C THR A 77 26.38 -9.66 -10.13
N PHE A 78 26.39 -10.90 -10.62
CA PHE A 78 26.72 -12.08 -9.83
C PHE A 78 27.91 -12.81 -10.45
N LEU A 79 28.80 -13.34 -9.61
CA LEU A 79 29.99 -14.07 -10.07
C LEU A 79 29.64 -15.43 -10.69
N THR A 80 28.60 -16.08 -10.19
CA THR A 80 28.16 -17.39 -10.65
C THR A 80 26.65 -17.48 -10.70
N GLU A 81 26.16 -18.47 -11.46
CA GLU A 81 24.74 -18.79 -11.55
C GLU A 81 24.15 -19.17 -10.18
N GLU A 82 24.91 -19.91 -9.38
CA GLU A 82 24.52 -20.33 -8.04
C GLU A 82 24.32 -19.14 -7.10
N ALA A 83 25.17 -18.10 -7.21
CA ALA A 83 25.03 -16.88 -6.43
C ALA A 83 23.77 -16.09 -6.81
N ALA A 84 23.48 -15.97 -8.12
CA ALA A 84 22.24 -15.36 -8.59
C ALA A 84 20.99 -16.15 -8.14
N PHE A 85 21.06 -17.48 -8.20
CA PHE A 85 19.96 -18.33 -7.75
C PHE A 85 19.75 -18.24 -6.24
N ALA A 86 20.82 -18.17 -5.45
CA ALA A 86 20.75 -17.97 -4.01
C ALA A 86 20.08 -16.62 -3.65
N ASP A 87 20.47 -15.56 -4.36
CA ASP A 87 19.85 -14.23 -4.23
C ASP A 87 18.35 -14.29 -4.53
N TYR A 88 17.96 -14.94 -5.63
CA TYR A 88 16.55 -15.17 -5.96
C TYR A 88 15.81 -15.96 -4.87
N LEU A 89 16.36 -17.09 -4.43
CA LEU A 89 15.72 -17.93 -3.40
C LEU A 89 15.50 -17.16 -2.10
N TYR A 90 16.42 -16.28 -1.73
CA TYR A 90 16.29 -15.43 -0.56
C TYR A 90 15.25 -14.33 -0.77
N LYS A 91 15.37 -13.53 -1.84
CA LYS A 91 14.47 -12.38 -2.11
C LYS A 91 13.03 -12.80 -2.41
N SER A 92 12.82 -13.91 -3.11
CA SER A 92 11.48 -14.39 -3.50
C SER A 92 10.56 -14.74 -2.32
N THR A 93 11.11 -14.84 -1.10
CA THR A 93 10.32 -15.06 0.13
C THR A 93 9.62 -13.79 0.65
N PHE A 94 10.06 -12.60 0.22
CA PHE A 94 9.53 -11.32 0.68
C PHE A 94 9.45 -10.23 -0.40
N SER A 95 9.95 -10.47 -1.61
CA SER A 95 9.98 -9.51 -2.71
C SER A 95 9.44 -10.11 -4.00
N THR A 96 9.20 -9.26 -5.00
CA THR A 96 8.68 -9.61 -6.33
C THR A 96 9.77 -9.94 -7.34
N ALA A 97 11.00 -10.20 -6.90
CA ALA A 97 12.07 -10.67 -7.78
C ALA A 97 11.62 -11.94 -8.51
N ASN A 98 11.76 -11.97 -9.83
CA ASN A 98 11.35 -13.09 -10.68
C ASN A 98 12.60 -13.85 -11.15
N PRO A 99 12.54 -15.18 -11.31
CA PRO A 99 13.70 -16.00 -11.71
C PRO A 99 13.89 -16.09 -13.23
N SER A 100 12.83 -15.83 -14.00
CA SER A 100 12.79 -15.89 -15.46
C SER A 100 11.51 -15.20 -15.98
N PRO A 101 11.37 -14.94 -17.30
CA PRO A 101 10.10 -14.50 -17.90
C PRO A 101 8.95 -15.50 -17.71
N ALA A 102 9.27 -16.77 -17.49
CA ALA A 102 8.29 -17.85 -17.42
C ALA A 102 7.65 -18.01 -16.03
N PHE A 103 8.06 -17.25 -15.02
CA PHE A 103 7.56 -17.39 -13.65
C PHE A 103 7.36 -16.03 -12.96
N CYS A 104 6.12 -15.75 -12.56
CA CYS A 104 5.75 -14.58 -11.77
C CYS A 104 5.66 -14.92 -10.27
N THR A 105 6.65 -14.48 -9.50
CA THR A 105 6.73 -14.65 -8.03
C THR A 105 5.51 -14.05 -7.32
N GLU A 106 5.12 -12.83 -7.71
CA GLU A 106 4.00 -12.10 -7.11
C GLU A 106 2.67 -12.84 -7.31
N THR A 107 2.36 -13.24 -8.56
CA THR A 107 1.12 -13.95 -8.88
C THR A 107 1.07 -15.30 -8.17
N TYR A 108 2.17 -16.05 -8.17
CA TYR A 108 2.18 -17.37 -7.53
C TYR A 108 1.88 -17.28 -6.03
N HIS A 109 2.47 -16.33 -5.31
CA HIS A 109 2.15 -16.11 -3.89
C HIS A 109 0.71 -15.64 -3.67
N LYS A 110 0.20 -14.68 -4.46
CA LYS A 110 -1.18 -14.17 -4.34
C LYS A 110 -2.22 -15.28 -4.57
N SER A 111 -1.93 -16.23 -5.46
CA SER A 111 -2.78 -17.40 -5.70
C SER A 111 -2.59 -18.53 -4.67
N ASN A 112 -1.51 -18.51 -3.89
CA ASN A 112 -1.12 -19.58 -2.98
C ASN A 112 -0.68 -19.00 -1.63
N MET A 113 -1.64 -18.45 -0.89
CA MET A 113 -1.38 -17.76 0.38
C MET A 113 -0.74 -18.66 1.45
N ASP A 114 -0.96 -19.97 1.40
CA ASP A 114 -0.30 -20.95 2.25
C ASP A 114 1.23 -20.94 2.04
N VAL A 115 1.67 -20.81 0.80
CA VAL A 115 3.10 -20.71 0.44
C VAL A 115 3.68 -19.40 0.92
N TYR A 116 2.98 -18.29 0.70
CA TYR A 116 3.39 -16.97 1.20
C TYR A 116 3.59 -16.95 2.73
N HIS A 117 2.62 -17.50 3.47
CA HIS A 117 2.68 -17.56 4.93
C HIS A 117 3.73 -18.54 5.46
N SER A 118 4.11 -19.57 4.69
CA SER A 118 5.21 -20.47 5.04
C SER A 118 6.60 -19.79 5.00
N GLY A 119 6.71 -18.66 4.29
CA GLY A 119 7.99 -17.96 4.07
C GLY A 119 8.96 -18.71 3.14
N GLY A 120 8.48 -19.72 2.41
CA GLY A 120 9.27 -20.48 1.44
C GLY A 120 9.38 -19.78 0.08
N SER A 121 10.38 -20.20 -0.72
CA SER A 121 10.50 -19.76 -2.11
C SER A 121 9.35 -20.34 -2.97
N PRO A 122 8.62 -19.50 -3.72
CA PRO A 122 7.49 -19.95 -4.54
C PRO A 122 7.92 -20.87 -5.68
N LEU A 123 9.09 -20.62 -6.28
CA LEU A 123 9.63 -21.50 -7.33
C LEU A 123 10.02 -22.86 -6.77
N THR A 124 10.67 -22.91 -5.60
CA THR A 124 10.98 -24.17 -4.93
C THR A 124 9.69 -24.95 -4.67
N HIS A 125 8.69 -24.31 -4.07
CA HIS A 125 7.40 -24.94 -3.81
C HIS A 125 6.75 -25.46 -5.10
N TYR A 126 6.71 -24.65 -6.16
CA TYR A 126 6.13 -25.05 -7.44
C TYR A 126 6.81 -26.30 -8.01
N LEU A 127 8.14 -26.32 -8.03
CA LEU A 127 8.92 -27.43 -8.59
C LEU A 127 8.83 -28.72 -7.76
N THR A 128 8.77 -28.63 -6.44
CA THR A 128 8.75 -29.83 -5.58
C THR A 128 7.36 -30.38 -5.36
N THR A 129 6.34 -29.52 -5.33
CA THR A 129 5.00 -29.87 -4.84
C THR A 129 3.91 -29.29 -5.73
N GLY A 130 3.93 -27.97 -5.95
CA GLY A 130 2.81 -27.24 -6.54
C GLY A 130 2.40 -27.71 -7.94
N GLN A 131 3.37 -28.05 -8.80
CA GLN A 131 3.05 -28.56 -10.14
C GLN A 131 2.30 -29.90 -10.10
N TYR A 132 2.61 -30.76 -9.12
CA TYR A 132 1.97 -32.07 -8.94
C TYR A 132 0.58 -31.93 -8.30
N GLU A 133 0.35 -30.84 -7.55
CA GLU A 133 -0.96 -30.45 -7.02
C GLU A 133 -1.85 -29.74 -8.06
N GLY A 134 -1.32 -29.47 -9.27
CA GLY A 134 -2.04 -28.73 -10.31
C GLY A 134 -2.11 -27.23 -10.07
N ARG A 135 -1.28 -26.66 -9.17
CA ARG A 135 -1.18 -25.22 -8.98
C ARG A 135 -0.63 -24.57 -10.24
N HIS A 136 -1.30 -23.53 -10.72
CA HIS A 136 -0.87 -22.79 -11.90
C HIS A 136 0.25 -21.81 -11.57
N ASN A 137 1.18 -21.64 -12.51
CA ASN A 137 2.10 -20.51 -12.56
C ASN A 137 1.76 -19.65 -13.79
N GLU A 138 2.12 -18.37 -13.73
CA GLU A 138 1.97 -17.45 -14.86
C GLU A 138 3.33 -16.88 -15.28
N SER A 139 3.46 -16.52 -16.55
CA SER A 139 4.59 -15.74 -17.05
C SER A 139 4.60 -14.35 -16.42
N PHE A 140 5.80 -13.83 -16.18
CA PHE A 140 5.96 -12.49 -15.66
C PHE A 140 5.58 -11.45 -16.73
N MET A 141 4.62 -10.60 -16.38
CA MET A 141 4.21 -9.43 -17.17
C MET A 141 4.27 -8.21 -16.25
N PRO A 142 5.14 -7.22 -16.53
CA PRO A 142 5.25 -6.05 -15.66
C PRO A 142 3.95 -5.24 -15.71
N LYS A 143 3.39 -4.96 -14.54
CA LYS A 143 2.22 -4.07 -14.39
C LYS A 143 2.61 -2.59 -14.43
N PHE A 144 3.89 -2.30 -14.24
CA PHE A 144 4.47 -0.98 -14.31
C PHE A 144 5.87 -1.11 -14.89
N GLU A 145 6.23 -0.23 -15.82
CA GLU A 145 7.57 -0.14 -16.35
C GLU A 145 8.04 1.32 -16.30
N PRO A 146 9.05 1.62 -15.46
CA PRO A 146 9.68 2.93 -15.47
C PRO A 146 10.15 3.33 -16.86
N LYS A 147 9.72 4.49 -17.35
CA LYS A 147 10.25 5.05 -18.61
C LYS A 147 11.60 5.74 -18.41
N ASP A 148 11.94 6.09 -17.17
CA ASP A 148 13.22 6.67 -16.81
C ASP A 148 14.34 5.65 -17.05
N LYS A 149 15.46 6.10 -17.61
CA LYS A 149 16.65 5.27 -17.83
C LYS A 149 17.70 5.54 -16.75
N LEU A 150 17.30 5.39 -15.49
CA LEU A 150 18.22 5.54 -14.36
C LEU A 150 19.06 4.27 -14.22
N LEU A 151 20.37 4.43 -14.37
CA LEU A 151 21.38 3.39 -14.13
C LEU A 151 22.51 3.98 -13.29
N PRO A 152 22.25 4.28 -12.00
CA PRO A 152 23.23 4.94 -11.15
C PRO A 152 24.52 4.11 -11.06
N SER A 153 25.67 4.78 -10.90
CA SER A 153 26.96 4.12 -10.81
C SER A 153 27.03 3.08 -9.68
N THR A 154 27.90 2.08 -9.84
CA THR A 154 28.24 1.11 -8.79
C THR A 154 29.57 1.43 -8.10
N THR A 155 30.16 2.58 -8.41
CA THR A 155 31.47 2.99 -7.89
C THR A 155 31.34 3.46 -6.44
N VAL A 156 32.30 3.10 -5.59
CA VAL A 156 32.24 3.42 -4.15
C VAL A 156 33.12 4.60 -3.73
N SER A 157 33.80 5.29 -4.66
CA SER A 157 34.75 6.35 -4.31
C SER A 157 34.06 7.60 -3.79
N GLU A 158 33.02 8.08 -4.48
CA GLU A 158 32.38 9.35 -4.15
C GLU A 158 31.43 9.23 -2.94
N ILE A 159 30.74 8.09 -2.81
CA ILE A 159 29.88 7.82 -1.64
C ILE A 159 30.64 7.71 -0.32
N LYS A 160 31.98 7.62 -0.34
CA LYS A 160 32.82 7.62 0.86
C LYS A 160 33.00 8.99 1.48
N GLU A 161 32.75 10.05 0.70
CA GLU A 161 32.82 11.43 1.16
C GLU A 161 31.51 11.89 1.81
N LEU A 162 30.41 11.16 1.61
CA LEU A 162 29.11 11.46 2.22
C LEU A 162 29.17 11.26 3.74
N LYS A 163 28.72 12.29 4.47
CA LYS A 163 28.42 12.19 5.90
C LYS A 163 27.01 11.65 6.07
N ILE A 164 26.89 10.41 6.54
CA ILE A 164 25.62 9.68 6.63
C ILE A 164 25.23 9.38 8.09
N ALA A 165 23.98 9.69 8.44
CA ALA A 165 23.34 9.24 9.67
C ALA A 165 22.36 8.08 9.41
N VAL A 166 22.37 7.07 10.26
CA VAL A 166 21.35 6.02 10.31
C VAL A 166 20.59 6.15 11.62
N CYS A 167 19.37 6.65 11.54
CA CYS A 167 18.43 6.81 12.65
C CYS A 167 17.52 5.58 12.77
N LEU A 168 17.59 4.91 13.92
CA LEU A 168 16.90 3.67 14.21
C LEU A 168 16.00 3.85 15.43
N HIS A 169 14.69 3.67 15.26
CA HIS A 169 13.78 3.50 16.40
C HIS A 169 13.59 2.01 16.71
N VAL A 170 14.20 1.52 17.80
CA VAL A 170 14.18 0.12 18.20
C VAL A 170 13.22 -0.06 19.38
N PHE A 171 12.00 -0.43 19.03
CA PHE A 171 10.97 -0.86 19.98
C PHE A 171 11.13 -2.34 20.37
N TYR A 172 11.52 -3.19 19.41
CA TYR A 172 11.81 -4.62 19.59
C TYR A 172 13.31 -4.89 19.58
N GLU A 173 13.85 -5.42 20.67
CA GLU A 173 15.29 -5.53 20.93
C GLU A 173 16.05 -6.44 19.95
N ASP A 174 15.39 -7.42 19.35
CA ASP A 174 16.00 -8.32 18.36
C ASP A 174 16.39 -7.59 17.07
N PHE A 175 15.85 -6.39 16.82
CA PHE A 175 16.26 -5.55 15.70
C PHE A 175 17.65 -4.93 15.87
N ILE A 176 18.23 -4.89 17.07
CA ILE A 176 19.63 -4.46 17.27
C ILE A 176 20.55 -5.35 16.44
N ASP A 177 20.42 -6.67 16.59
CA ASP A 177 21.25 -7.65 15.88
C ASP A 177 20.98 -7.66 14.38
N TYR A 178 19.72 -7.45 13.99
CA TYR A 178 19.34 -7.32 12.58
C TYR A 178 20.05 -6.14 11.91
N TYR A 179 19.99 -4.95 12.51
CA TYR A 179 20.60 -3.74 11.94
C TYR A 179 22.13 -3.80 11.97
N VAL A 180 22.73 -4.37 13.03
CA VAL A 180 24.16 -4.67 13.07
C VAL A 180 24.58 -5.57 11.91
N HIS A 181 23.79 -6.60 11.62
CA HIS A 181 24.05 -7.48 10.48
C HIS A 181 23.96 -6.74 9.13
N CYS A 182 22.99 -5.85 8.96
CA CYS A 182 22.87 -5.02 7.76
C CYS A 182 24.08 -4.09 7.59
N LEU A 183 24.48 -3.40 8.67
CA LEU A 183 25.57 -2.42 8.61
C LEU A 183 26.97 -3.04 8.49
N ASN A 184 27.15 -4.32 8.82
CA ASN A 184 28.44 -5.02 8.70
C ASN A 184 29.04 -4.97 7.29
N HIS A 185 28.20 -4.90 6.25
CA HIS A 185 28.63 -4.88 4.87
C HIS A 185 28.31 -3.56 4.16
N PHE A 186 27.88 -2.54 4.90
CA PHE A 186 27.50 -1.25 4.33
C PHE A 186 28.65 -0.62 3.53
N PRO A 187 28.41 0.02 2.37
CA PRO A 187 29.49 0.38 1.44
C PRO A 187 30.38 1.55 1.90
N THR A 188 29.94 2.32 2.89
CA THR A 188 30.63 3.53 3.40
C THR A 188 30.49 3.66 4.92
N ASN A 189 31.10 4.69 5.50
CA ASN A 189 31.00 4.98 6.93
C ASN A 189 29.65 5.61 7.29
N VAL A 190 29.15 5.35 8.49
CA VAL A 190 27.91 5.91 9.01
C VAL A 190 28.02 6.25 10.49
N ASP A 191 27.20 7.20 10.92
CA ASP A 191 26.91 7.45 12.34
C ASP A 191 25.52 6.90 12.69
N VAL A 192 25.41 6.23 13.83
CA VAL A 192 24.18 5.55 14.24
C VAL A 192 23.50 6.33 15.37
N TYR A 193 22.26 6.71 15.15
CA TYR A 193 21.36 7.30 16.14
C TYR A 193 20.32 6.25 16.47
N ILE A 194 20.17 5.89 17.74
CA ILE A 194 19.25 4.83 18.16
C ILE A 194 18.38 5.26 19.33
N SER A 195 17.06 5.26 19.12
CA SER A 195 16.10 5.38 20.21
C SER A 195 15.64 3.99 20.65
N LEU A 196 15.53 3.80 21.96
CA LEU A 196 15.20 2.52 22.60
C LEU A 196 14.01 2.69 23.54
N SER A 197 13.09 1.72 23.53
CA SER A 197 11.92 1.71 24.43
C SER A 197 12.28 1.38 25.88
N LYS A 198 13.46 0.76 26.12
CA LYS A 198 13.91 0.35 27.45
C LYS A 198 15.38 0.69 27.70
N PRO A 199 15.72 1.21 28.89
CA PRO A 199 17.09 1.62 29.22
C PRO A 199 18.07 0.45 29.30
N GLU A 200 17.61 -0.75 29.66
CA GLU A 200 18.44 -1.96 29.79
C GLU A 200 19.14 -2.40 28.50
N PHE A 201 18.68 -1.94 27.33
CA PHE A 201 19.28 -2.28 26.03
C PHE A 201 20.30 -1.27 25.52
N VAL A 202 20.52 -0.16 26.23
CA VAL A 202 21.46 0.90 25.79
C VAL A 202 22.88 0.36 25.65
N ASP A 203 23.40 -0.27 26.70
CA ASP A 203 24.77 -0.83 26.69
C ASP A 203 24.93 -1.90 25.62
N THR A 204 23.90 -2.74 25.44
CA THR A 204 23.89 -3.78 24.40
C THR A 204 23.93 -3.16 23.01
N ALA A 205 23.13 -2.12 22.74
CA ALA A 205 23.16 -1.44 21.45
C ALA A 205 24.55 -0.85 21.17
N VAL A 206 25.11 -0.09 22.12
CA VAL A 206 26.44 0.53 21.97
C VAL A 206 27.52 -0.51 21.73
N GLU A 207 27.54 -1.60 22.50
CA GLU A 207 28.49 -2.70 22.32
C GLU A 207 28.38 -3.30 20.92
N ARG A 208 27.16 -3.66 20.49
CA ARG A 208 26.93 -4.40 19.25
C ARG A 208 27.22 -3.55 18.03
N PHE A 209 26.72 -2.32 17.96
CA PHE A 209 27.03 -1.40 16.86
C PHE A 209 28.50 -0.99 16.85
N GLY A 210 29.16 -0.90 18.01
CA GLY A 210 30.59 -0.62 18.12
C GLY A 210 31.49 -1.71 17.51
N THR A 211 30.95 -2.92 17.28
CA THR A 211 31.69 -3.98 16.57
C THR A 211 31.71 -3.80 15.04
N VAL A 212 30.86 -2.93 14.50
CA VAL A 212 30.72 -2.72 13.06
C VAL A 212 31.78 -1.74 12.57
N LYS A 213 32.67 -2.20 11.68
CA LYS A 213 33.83 -1.43 11.17
C LYS A 213 33.48 -0.03 10.64
N ASN A 214 32.34 0.08 9.96
CA ASN A 214 31.93 1.29 9.26
C ASN A 214 31.10 2.24 10.13
N VAL A 215 30.67 1.81 11.32
CA VAL A 215 30.02 2.71 12.30
C VAL A 215 31.10 3.54 12.99
N LYS A 216 30.98 4.87 12.97
CA LYS A 216 31.98 5.78 13.57
C LYS A 216 31.52 6.37 14.89
N ASN A 217 30.29 6.86 14.95
CA ASN A 217 29.69 7.37 16.17
C ASN A 217 28.37 6.64 16.47
N ILE A 218 28.02 6.57 17.75
CA ILE A 218 26.77 5.98 18.23
C ILE A 218 26.17 6.95 19.25
N LYS A 219 24.95 7.43 19.00
CA LYS A 219 24.15 8.22 19.94
C LYS A 219 22.90 7.44 20.30
N THR A 220 22.61 7.31 21.59
CA THR A 220 21.43 6.58 22.09
C THR A 220 20.48 7.50 22.84
N ALA A 221 19.18 7.21 22.79
CA ALA A 221 18.14 7.85 23.59
C ALA A 221 17.15 6.81 24.11
N VAL A 222 16.64 6.99 25.33
CA VAL A 222 15.58 6.15 25.90
C VAL A 222 14.29 6.95 25.85
N VAL A 223 13.27 6.42 25.18
CA VAL A 223 12.11 7.20 24.75
C VAL A 223 10.79 6.60 25.23
N PRO A 224 9.75 7.43 25.49
CA PRO A 224 8.41 6.93 25.79
C PRO A 224 7.76 6.29 24.55
N ASN A 225 6.71 5.49 24.77
CA ASN A 225 5.88 4.96 23.70
C ASN A 225 4.88 6.02 23.18
N ARG A 226 5.39 7.07 22.53
CA ARG A 226 4.60 8.22 22.04
C ARG A 226 5.14 8.73 20.71
N GLY A 227 4.26 9.00 19.74
CA GLY A 227 4.63 9.43 18.39
C GLY A 227 5.10 8.33 17.44
N ARG A 228 4.93 7.05 17.81
CA ARG A 228 5.35 5.86 17.04
C ARG A 228 6.80 5.98 16.55
N ASN A 229 7.05 5.84 15.24
CA ASN A 229 8.40 5.92 14.69
C ASN A 229 8.90 7.36 14.50
N PHE A 230 8.01 8.34 14.30
CA PHE A 230 8.39 9.73 14.02
C PHE A 230 8.72 10.50 15.29
N GLY A 231 7.94 10.34 16.37
CA GLY A 231 8.15 11.06 17.63
C GLY A 231 9.60 10.95 18.14
N PRO A 232 10.13 9.74 18.36
CA PRO A 232 11.52 9.55 18.79
C PRO A 232 12.56 10.12 17.84
N MET A 233 12.35 10.04 16.51
CA MET A 233 13.27 10.64 15.54
C MET A 233 13.27 12.17 15.66
N LEU A 234 12.08 12.77 15.71
CA LEU A 234 11.91 14.22 15.66
C LEU A 234 12.30 14.90 16.97
N VAL A 235 11.94 14.32 18.12
CA VAL A 235 12.25 14.89 19.44
C VAL A 235 13.72 14.75 19.78
N GLU A 236 14.32 13.58 19.55
CA GLU A 236 15.67 13.30 20.03
C GLU A 236 16.77 13.71 19.05
N PHE A 237 16.51 13.59 17.74
CA PHE A 237 17.57 13.58 16.74
C PHE A 237 17.40 14.59 15.60
N ALA A 238 16.24 15.25 15.43
CA ALA A 238 16.01 16.15 14.28
C ALA A 238 17.12 17.17 14.06
N GLN A 239 17.58 17.82 15.13
CA GLN A 239 18.66 18.82 15.07
C GLN A 239 20.01 18.21 14.69
N ASP A 240 20.34 17.01 15.18
CA ASP A 240 21.59 16.34 14.80
C ASP A 240 21.56 15.92 13.32
N LEU A 241 20.41 15.46 12.83
CA LEU A 241 20.26 14.94 11.47
C LEU A 241 20.51 16.01 10.40
N GLN A 242 20.30 17.29 10.71
CA GLN A 242 20.57 18.42 9.80
C GLN A 242 22.06 18.59 9.45
N GLU A 243 22.96 18.07 10.27
CA GLU A 243 24.41 18.18 10.08
C GLU A 243 24.98 17.16 9.08
N TYR A 244 24.12 16.36 8.44
CA TYR A 244 24.51 15.27 7.55
C TYR A 244 24.11 15.56 6.10
N ASP A 245 24.84 14.97 5.15
CA ASP A 245 24.46 15.05 3.74
C ASP A 245 23.19 14.24 3.48
N LEU A 246 23.08 13.09 4.15
CA LEU A 246 21.95 12.17 4.09
C LEU A 246 21.69 11.54 5.46
N PHE A 247 20.42 11.24 5.73
CA PHE A 247 20.05 10.34 6.81
C PHE A 247 19.11 9.24 6.32
N CYS A 248 19.16 8.09 6.98
CA CYS A 248 18.20 7.00 6.84
C CYS A 248 17.40 6.87 8.12
N HIS A 249 16.07 6.85 8.02
CA HIS A 249 15.18 6.56 9.14
C HIS A 249 14.56 5.18 8.97
N LEU A 250 14.78 4.30 9.96
CA LEU A 250 14.12 3.00 10.05
C LEU A 250 13.60 2.77 11.48
N HIS A 251 12.66 1.83 11.61
CA HIS A 251 12.19 1.41 12.92
C HIS A 251 11.95 -0.10 12.99
N SER A 252 11.99 -0.68 14.18
CA SER A 252 11.63 -2.08 14.37
C SER A 252 10.16 -2.30 14.03
N LYS A 253 9.85 -3.33 13.26
CA LYS A 253 8.48 -3.60 12.77
C LYS A 253 8.16 -5.08 12.87
N LYS A 254 7.13 -5.41 13.66
CA LYS A 254 6.57 -6.76 13.75
C LYS A 254 5.09 -6.72 13.44
N SER A 255 4.66 -7.47 12.43
CA SER A 255 3.24 -7.60 12.07
C SER A 255 2.65 -8.80 12.81
N LEU A 256 1.89 -8.54 13.89
CA LEU A 256 1.32 -9.58 14.76
C LEU A 256 -0.17 -9.89 14.47
N TYR A 257 -0.76 -9.24 13.46
CA TYR A 257 -2.21 -9.25 13.22
C TYR A 257 -2.78 -10.63 12.85
N SER A 258 -2.01 -11.50 12.20
CA SER A 258 -2.44 -12.84 11.79
C SER A 258 -2.26 -13.93 12.86
N GLY A 259 -1.99 -13.55 14.12
CA GLY A 259 -1.66 -14.49 15.21
C GLY A 259 -0.28 -15.14 15.10
N THR A 260 0.46 -14.88 14.03
CA THR A 260 1.84 -15.27 13.78
C THR A 260 2.62 -14.06 13.27
N GLU A 261 3.89 -13.93 13.68
CA GLU A 261 4.74 -12.82 13.26
C GLU A 261 5.02 -12.91 11.75
N GLN A 262 4.47 -11.97 10.97
CA GLN A 262 4.78 -11.82 9.55
C GLN A 262 6.00 -10.89 9.40
N LYS A 263 7.08 -11.40 8.79
CA LYS A 263 8.37 -10.70 8.65
C LYS A 263 8.61 -10.15 7.24
N GLN A 264 7.80 -10.54 6.26
CA GLN A 264 8.02 -10.28 4.84
C GLN A 264 8.08 -8.78 4.56
N TRP A 265 7.16 -7.98 5.11
CA TRP A 265 7.19 -6.52 4.91
C TRP A 265 8.41 -5.86 5.56
N ALA A 266 8.79 -6.29 6.77
CA ALA A 266 9.99 -5.79 7.43
C ALA A 266 11.27 -6.17 6.68
N ASN A 267 11.34 -7.42 6.18
CA ASN A 267 12.44 -7.90 5.36
C ASN A 267 12.52 -7.14 4.03
N TYR A 268 11.39 -6.87 3.37
CA TYR A 268 11.32 -6.09 2.15
C TYR A 268 11.89 -4.68 2.34
N LEU A 269 11.44 -3.96 3.38
CA LEU A 269 11.92 -2.62 3.67
C LEU A 269 13.40 -2.63 4.04
N GLY A 270 13.82 -3.49 4.97
CA GLY A 270 15.21 -3.55 5.39
C GLY A 270 16.18 -4.02 4.30
N GLU A 271 15.72 -4.89 3.38
CA GLU A 271 16.49 -5.29 2.20
C GLU A 271 16.83 -4.08 1.33
N TYR A 272 15.82 -3.31 0.92
CA TYR A 272 15.99 -2.23 -0.06
C TYR A 272 16.34 -0.87 0.53
N LEU A 273 16.29 -0.71 1.87
CA LEU A 273 16.71 0.50 2.57
C LEU A 273 18.08 0.36 3.24
N LEU A 274 18.58 -0.84 3.54
CA LEU A 274 19.84 -0.95 4.28
C LEU A 274 20.75 -2.13 3.93
N LYS A 275 20.20 -3.27 3.48
CA LYS A 275 20.95 -4.53 3.41
C LYS A 275 21.47 -4.90 2.02
N ASP A 276 20.72 -4.64 0.95
CA ASP A 276 21.15 -4.99 -0.41
C ASP A 276 22.24 -4.02 -0.88
N ASN A 277 23.50 -4.42 -0.76
CA ASN A 277 24.64 -3.60 -1.11
C ASN A 277 24.63 -3.09 -2.55
N GLN A 278 24.07 -3.83 -3.51
CA GLN A 278 24.02 -3.38 -4.90
C GLN A 278 23.01 -2.24 -5.06
N VAL A 279 21.82 -2.39 -4.45
CA VAL A 279 20.79 -1.36 -4.44
C VAL A 279 21.24 -0.13 -3.66
N ILE A 280 21.79 -0.31 -2.45
CA ILE A 280 22.24 0.80 -1.59
C ILE A 280 23.39 1.57 -2.22
N THR A 281 24.37 0.90 -2.82
CA THR A 281 25.49 1.58 -3.51
C THR A 281 24.96 2.46 -4.65
N ARG A 282 24.04 1.93 -5.48
CA ARG A 282 23.44 2.69 -6.58
C ARG A 282 22.58 3.84 -6.08
N MET A 283 21.79 3.63 -5.04
CA MET A 283 20.97 4.67 -4.43
C MET A 283 21.84 5.83 -3.90
N LEU A 284 22.92 5.52 -3.18
CA LEU A 284 23.84 6.56 -2.68
C LEU A 284 24.53 7.29 -3.84
N ASN A 285 24.93 6.59 -4.90
CA ASN A 285 25.45 7.24 -6.10
C ASN A 285 24.41 8.12 -6.78
N GLN A 286 23.12 7.74 -6.79
CA GLN A 286 22.07 8.61 -7.34
C GLN A 286 21.92 9.92 -6.55
N PHE A 287 22.10 9.89 -5.22
CA PHE A 287 22.20 11.12 -4.44
C PHE A 287 23.47 11.93 -4.75
N VAL A 288 24.60 11.30 -5.08
CA VAL A 288 25.80 12.05 -5.50
C VAL A 288 25.60 12.68 -6.89
N GLU A 289 25.03 11.91 -7.81
CA GLU A 289 24.88 12.27 -9.22
C GLU A 289 23.75 13.28 -9.48
N ASP A 290 22.64 13.22 -8.73
CA ASP A 290 21.51 14.16 -8.82
C ASP A 290 21.33 14.95 -7.52
N PRO A 291 21.77 16.22 -7.47
CA PRO A 291 21.53 17.12 -6.33
C PRO A 291 20.05 17.30 -5.99
N GLU A 292 19.13 17.16 -6.94
CA GLU A 292 17.69 17.28 -6.73
C GLU A 292 17.08 15.99 -6.17
N CYS A 293 17.80 14.86 -6.13
CA CYS A 293 17.34 13.66 -5.42
C CYS A 293 17.27 13.96 -3.93
N GLY A 294 16.07 14.10 -3.36
CA GLY A 294 15.89 14.53 -1.96
C GLY A 294 15.45 13.43 -1.02
N ILE A 295 14.69 12.45 -1.51
CA ILE A 295 14.19 11.34 -0.70
C ILE A 295 14.22 10.04 -1.50
N TYR A 296 14.49 8.92 -0.83
CA TYR A 296 14.47 7.58 -1.41
C TYR A 296 13.73 6.57 -0.54
N TYR A 297 12.92 5.72 -1.17
CA TYR A 297 12.31 4.54 -0.58
C TYR A 297 11.86 3.55 -1.66
N PRO A 298 11.78 2.23 -1.40
CA PRO A 298 11.27 1.28 -2.39
C PRO A 298 9.77 1.52 -2.66
N THR A 299 9.27 1.05 -3.80
CA THR A 299 7.82 1.05 -4.07
C THR A 299 7.05 0.30 -2.99
N SER A 300 5.75 0.58 -2.86
CA SER A 300 4.87 -0.05 -1.86
C SER A 300 5.02 -1.58 -1.86
N PHE A 301 5.04 -2.17 -0.66
CA PHE A 301 5.14 -3.63 -0.50
C PHE A 301 3.98 -4.32 -1.22
N TRP A 302 4.29 -5.27 -2.11
CA TRP A 302 3.38 -5.84 -3.10
C TRP A 302 2.15 -6.61 -2.56
N MET A 303 2.17 -6.98 -1.27
CA MET A 303 1.03 -7.58 -0.56
C MET A 303 0.16 -6.55 0.18
N MET A 304 0.49 -5.26 0.13
CA MET A 304 -0.39 -4.21 0.62
C MET A 304 -1.64 -4.10 -0.26
N PRO A 305 -2.78 -3.65 0.29
CA PRO A 305 -4.00 -3.45 -0.47
C PRO A 305 -3.81 -2.54 -1.67
N ASP A 306 -4.62 -2.72 -2.72
CA ASP A 306 -4.54 -1.96 -3.97
C ASP A 306 -4.66 -0.44 -3.74
N TRP A 307 -5.37 -0.02 -2.68
CA TRP A 307 -5.59 1.37 -2.26
C TRP A 307 -4.54 1.91 -1.28
N VAL A 308 -3.44 1.19 -1.02
CA VAL A 308 -2.43 1.60 -0.01
C VAL A 308 -1.89 3.01 -0.25
N ASN A 309 -1.74 3.42 -1.50
CA ASN A 309 -1.27 4.75 -1.90
C ASN A 309 -2.36 5.82 -1.90
N HIS A 310 -3.47 5.62 -1.19
CA HIS A 310 -4.57 6.58 -1.07
C HIS A 310 -4.53 7.33 0.28
N TRP A 311 -5.10 8.54 0.34
CA TRP A 311 -5.21 9.31 1.59
C TRP A 311 -6.09 8.66 2.65
N LEU A 312 -7.22 8.09 2.22
CA LEU A 312 -8.21 7.41 3.08
C LEU A 312 -8.71 8.36 4.19
N LYS A 313 -9.01 7.82 5.39
CA LYS A 313 -9.31 8.60 6.60
C LYS A 313 -8.20 9.60 7.01
N ASN A 314 -6.99 9.52 6.46
CA ASN A 314 -5.88 10.41 6.82
C ASN A 314 -6.00 11.81 6.19
N LYS A 315 -6.83 11.95 5.14
CA LYS A 315 -6.98 13.21 4.42
C LYS A 315 -7.36 14.38 5.33
N SER A 316 -8.31 14.18 6.24
CA SER A 316 -8.76 15.23 7.16
C SER A 316 -7.63 15.76 8.06
N PHE A 317 -6.78 14.85 8.54
CA PHE A 317 -5.63 15.18 9.38
C PHE A 317 -4.49 15.87 8.61
N SER A 318 -4.43 15.73 7.28
CA SER A 318 -3.41 16.40 6.46
C SER A 318 -3.56 17.93 6.40
N SER A 319 -4.77 18.44 6.64
CA SER A 319 -5.11 19.87 6.44
C SER A 319 -4.21 20.82 7.24
N ALA A 320 -3.87 20.46 8.49
CA ALA A 320 -3.00 21.26 9.34
C ALA A 320 -1.57 21.33 8.77
N LEU A 321 -1.01 20.18 8.40
CA LEU A 321 0.32 20.06 7.79
C LEU A 321 0.39 20.75 6.43
N ALA A 322 -0.64 20.54 5.59
CA ALA A 322 -0.72 21.17 4.27
C ALA A 322 -0.69 22.70 4.38
N LYS A 323 -1.41 23.26 5.35
CA LYS A 323 -1.39 24.70 5.63
C LYS A 323 -0.05 25.16 6.20
N GLU A 324 0.51 24.43 7.16
CA GLU A 324 1.78 24.78 7.82
C GLU A 324 2.96 24.76 6.84
N TRP A 325 3.02 23.75 5.97
CA TRP A 325 4.12 23.56 5.01
C TRP A 325 3.82 24.12 3.61
N GLY A 326 2.61 24.59 3.37
CA GLY A 326 2.17 25.11 2.08
C GLY A 326 2.14 24.03 0.98
N LEU A 327 1.69 22.81 1.32
CA LEU A 327 1.51 21.71 0.39
C LEU A 327 0.23 21.91 -0.44
N ASP A 328 0.27 21.49 -1.70
CA ASP A 328 -0.92 21.37 -2.54
C ASP A 328 -1.37 19.90 -2.55
N ILE A 329 -2.59 19.65 -2.06
CA ILE A 329 -3.19 18.31 -2.02
C ILE A 329 -4.37 18.31 -3.00
N ASN A 330 -4.11 17.84 -4.22
CA ASN A 330 -5.05 17.89 -5.34
C ASN A 330 -5.41 16.51 -5.91
N THR A 331 -4.82 15.44 -5.38
CA THR A 331 -5.10 14.04 -5.75
C THR A 331 -5.47 13.20 -4.54
N GLU A 332 -6.24 12.14 -4.79
CA GLU A 332 -6.56 11.14 -3.75
C GLU A 332 -5.43 10.11 -3.55
N PHE A 333 -4.68 9.83 -4.62
CA PHE A 333 -3.53 8.93 -4.63
C PHE A 333 -2.21 9.71 -4.58
N LEU A 334 -1.25 9.20 -3.81
CA LEU A 334 0.06 9.78 -3.63
C LEU A 334 1.14 8.75 -3.25
N ALA A 335 2.37 9.02 -3.71
CA ALA A 335 3.52 8.22 -3.36
C ALA A 335 4.05 8.70 -2.00
N TYR A 336 4.25 7.76 -1.10
CA TYR A 336 4.80 8.03 0.23
C TYR A 336 5.55 6.80 0.74
N PRO A 337 6.48 6.95 1.70
CA PRO A 337 7.27 5.83 2.24
C PRO A 337 6.41 4.93 3.12
N VAL A 338 5.64 4.03 2.52
CA VAL A 338 4.69 3.15 3.25
C VAL A 338 5.42 2.32 4.31
N GLY A 339 5.11 2.61 5.57
CA GLY A 339 5.80 2.09 6.75
C GLY A 339 6.72 3.11 7.44
N GLY A 340 6.77 4.37 7.00
CA GLY A 340 7.53 5.44 7.64
C GLY A 340 9.05 5.24 7.64
N MET A 341 9.61 4.55 6.64
CA MET A 341 11.06 4.30 6.54
C MET A 341 11.59 4.79 5.19
N PHE A 342 12.64 5.61 5.22
CA PHE A 342 13.17 6.27 4.02
C PHE A 342 14.60 6.78 4.23
N TRP A 343 15.26 7.14 3.13
CA TRP A 343 16.45 7.97 3.10
C TRP A 343 16.08 9.38 2.68
N ALA A 344 16.70 10.41 3.27
CA ALA A 344 16.48 11.78 2.83
C ALA A 344 17.73 12.65 2.98
N ARG A 345 17.81 13.68 2.15
CA ARG A 345 18.59 14.88 2.47
C ARG A 345 17.84 15.66 3.55
N PRO A 346 18.53 16.16 4.60
CA PRO A 346 17.87 17.03 5.57
C PRO A 346 17.24 18.26 4.91
N ALA A 347 17.91 18.84 3.92
CA ALA A 347 17.42 20.00 3.18
C ALA A 347 16.12 19.74 2.40
N ALA A 348 15.75 18.49 2.14
CA ALA A 348 14.46 18.16 1.51
C ALA A 348 13.30 18.22 2.52
N LEU A 349 13.57 18.16 3.82
CA LEU A 349 12.57 18.04 4.88
C LEU A 349 12.70 19.16 5.94
N THR A 350 13.18 20.33 5.56
CA THR A 350 13.50 21.45 6.49
C THR A 350 12.36 21.79 7.44
N GLN A 351 11.13 21.93 6.96
CA GLN A 351 9.97 22.28 7.80
C GLN A 351 9.66 21.22 8.85
N LEU A 352 10.03 19.96 8.59
CA LEU A 352 9.89 18.85 9.52
C LEU A 352 11.07 18.77 10.50
N LEU A 353 12.28 19.14 10.10
CA LEU A 353 13.47 19.00 10.94
C LEU A 353 13.83 20.26 11.74
N ASP A 354 13.45 21.44 11.26
CA ASP A 354 13.73 22.74 11.91
C ASP A 354 12.82 22.99 13.11
N LYS A 355 11.65 22.38 13.13
CA LYS A 355 10.70 22.50 14.23
C LYS A 355 11.22 21.77 15.46
N GLU A 356 11.19 22.45 16.61
CA GLU A 356 11.43 21.81 17.90
C GLU A 356 10.16 21.07 18.34
N TYR A 357 10.27 19.76 18.50
CA TYR A 357 9.18 18.91 18.95
C TYR A 357 9.35 18.51 20.41
N GLN A 358 8.23 18.36 21.10
CA GLN A 358 8.13 17.66 22.37
C GLN A 358 7.24 16.41 22.19
N TYR A 359 7.35 15.44 23.09
CA TYR A 359 6.51 14.23 22.98
C TYR A 359 5.02 14.56 23.08
N GLU A 360 4.67 15.61 23.82
CA GLU A 360 3.30 16.10 24.00
C GLU A 360 2.65 16.61 22.71
N ASP A 361 3.44 16.95 21.68
CA ASP A 361 2.95 17.34 20.36
C ASP A 361 2.40 16.15 19.56
N PHE A 362 2.69 14.93 20.00
CA PHE A 362 2.18 13.70 19.38
C PHE A 362 1.06 13.10 20.22
N PRO A 363 0.06 12.44 19.59
CA PRO A 363 -1.04 11.85 20.33
C PRO A 363 -0.60 10.62 21.13
N GLU A 364 -1.30 10.36 22.24
CA GLU A 364 -1.05 9.21 23.11
C GLU A 364 -1.57 7.90 22.48
N GLU A 365 -0.92 6.79 22.82
CA GLU A 365 -1.40 5.45 22.46
C GLU A 365 -2.59 5.03 23.37
N PRO A 366 -3.53 4.19 22.88
CA PRO A 366 -3.51 3.49 21.60
C PRO A 366 -4.06 4.33 20.44
N LEU A 367 -3.31 4.33 19.34
CA LEU A 367 -3.73 4.91 18.07
C LEU A 367 -4.32 3.83 17.13
N PRO A 368 -5.22 4.21 16.20
CA PRO A 368 -5.75 3.27 15.22
C PRO A 368 -4.63 2.77 14.28
N ASN A 369 -4.86 1.64 13.60
CA ASN A 369 -3.87 1.06 12.67
C ASN A 369 -3.58 1.96 11.47
N ASP A 370 -4.56 2.77 11.05
CA ASP A 370 -4.47 3.85 10.05
C ASP A 370 -5.54 4.91 10.40
N GLY A 371 -5.47 6.11 9.83
CA GLY A 371 -6.45 7.18 10.11
C GLY A 371 -6.08 8.04 11.33
N SER A 372 -4.84 8.54 11.39
CA SER A 372 -4.40 9.47 12.44
C SER A 372 -3.40 10.51 11.91
N GLU A 373 -3.10 11.51 12.74
CA GLU A 373 -2.15 12.59 12.44
C GLU A 373 -0.75 12.07 12.06
N LEU A 374 -0.29 10.99 12.69
CA LEU A 374 1.00 10.37 12.36
C LEU A 374 1.02 9.71 10.97
N HIS A 375 -0.10 9.15 10.54
CA HIS A 375 -0.23 8.56 9.20
C HIS A 375 -0.42 9.62 8.11
N ALA A 376 -1.02 10.76 8.46
CA ALA A 376 -1.05 11.93 7.60
C ALA A 376 0.37 12.53 7.46
N LEU A 377 1.12 12.64 8.56
CA LEU A 377 2.52 13.04 8.56
C LEU A 377 3.36 12.16 7.63
N GLU A 378 3.25 10.84 7.76
CA GLU A 378 3.92 9.86 6.89
C GLU A 378 3.66 10.10 5.39
N ARG A 379 2.40 10.36 5.04
CA ARG A 379 1.95 10.64 3.67
C ARG A 379 2.44 12.00 3.14
N CYS A 380 2.71 12.95 4.02
CA CYS A 380 3.20 14.28 3.64
C CYS A 380 4.72 14.33 3.39
N ILE A 381 5.50 13.33 3.81
CA ILE A 381 6.98 13.36 3.71
C ILE A 381 7.44 13.58 2.27
N GLY A 382 6.87 12.83 1.32
CA GLY A 382 7.20 12.97 -0.10
C GLY A 382 6.82 14.33 -0.69
N LEU A 383 5.60 14.78 -0.37
CA LEU A 383 5.10 16.09 -0.79
C LEU A 383 5.93 17.24 -0.23
N LEU A 384 6.47 17.10 0.98
CA LEU A 384 7.36 18.10 1.57
C LEU A 384 8.69 18.19 0.81
N ALA A 385 9.26 17.05 0.42
CA ALA A 385 10.46 17.03 -0.43
C ALA A 385 10.22 17.75 -1.76
N GLU A 386 9.11 17.46 -2.43
CA GLU A 386 8.70 18.11 -3.68
C GLU A 386 8.46 19.62 -3.51
N LYS A 387 7.81 20.00 -2.41
CA LYS A 387 7.59 21.40 -2.05
C LYS A 387 8.91 22.18 -1.92
N ASN A 388 9.96 21.52 -1.43
CA ASN A 388 11.30 22.08 -1.27
C ASN A 388 12.16 21.98 -2.54
N GLY A 389 11.57 21.56 -3.66
CA GLY A 389 12.24 21.49 -4.97
C GLY A 389 13.04 20.19 -5.20
N TYR A 390 12.83 19.16 -4.38
CA TYR A 390 13.49 17.88 -4.53
C TYR A 390 12.59 16.80 -5.14
N LYS A 391 13.20 15.81 -5.75
CA LYS A 391 12.55 14.63 -6.32
C LYS A 391 12.50 13.48 -5.33
N GLN A 392 11.50 12.64 -5.50
CA GLN A 392 11.35 11.35 -4.83
C GLN A 392 11.91 10.23 -5.71
N LEU A 393 12.92 9.53 -5.24
CA LEU A 393 13.52 8.38 -5.91
C LEU A 393 12.89 7.08 -5.39
N PHE A 394 12.51 6.20 -6.30
CA PHE A 394 11.95 4.89 -5.98
C PHE A 394 12.81 3.76 -6.51
N TYR A 395 12.86 2.65 -5.78
CA TYR A 395 13.35 1.37 -6.31
C TYR A 395 12.17 0.43 -6.54
N TYR A 396 12.04 -0.09 -7.77
CA TYR A 396 10.99 -1.04 -8.17
C TYR A 396 11.56 -2.46 -8.28
N PRO A 397 11.37 -3.33 -7.27
CA PRO A 397 12.07 -4.62 -7.18
C PRO A 397 11.73 -5.61 -8.29
N SER A 398 10.51 -5.57 -8.83
CA SER A 398 10.08 -6.49 -9.88
C SER A 398 10.98 -6.42 -11.12
N LEU A 399 11.54 -5.24 -11.41
CA LEU A 399 12.42 -4.97 -12.56
C LEU A 399 13.84 -4.56 -12.16
N GLY A 400 14.15 -4.51 -10.85
CA GLY A 400 15.42 -4.02 -10.33
C GLY A 400 15.81 -2.60 -10.79
N LYS A 401 14.82 -1.73 -11.06
CA LYS A 401 15.06 -0.38 -11.62
C LYS A 401 14.83 0.72 -10.59
N PHE A 402 15.61 1.79 -10.71
CA PHE A 402 15.32 3.08 -10.08
C PHE A 402 14.41 3.93 -10.97
N THR A 403 13.59 4.78 -10.38
CA THR A 403 12.66 5.65 -11.10
C THR A 403 12.31 6.90 -10.29
N TYR A 404 11.99 8.00 -10.96
CA TYR A 404 11.34 9.17 -10.35
C TYR A 404 9.81 9.17 -10.60
N GLN A 405 9.33 8.29 -11.49
CA GLN A 405 7.90 8.13 -11.76
C GLN A 405 7.14 7.48 -10.60
N GLN A 406 5.95 8.01 -10.33
CA GLN A 406 5.07 7.58 -9.24
C GLN A 406 3.98 6.60 -9.70
N ASP A 407 3.85 6.34 -11.00
CA ASP A 407 2.75 5.55 -11.58
C ASP A 407 2.65 4.11 -11.02
N PHE A 408 3.71 3.61 -10.36
CA PHE A 408 3.69 2.34 -9.63
C PHE A 408 2.53 2.25 -8.63
N MET A 409 2.05 3.37 -8.09
CA MET A 409 0.87 3.45 -7.22
C MET A 409 -0.35 2.79 -7.83
N PHE A 410 -0.47 2.85 -9.16
CA PHE A 410 -1.59 2.29 -9.90
C PHE A 410 -1.31 0.90 -10.47
N SER A 411 -0.13 0.32 -10.24
CA SER A 411 0.24 -0.98 -10.81
C SER A 411 -0.72 -2.11 -10.44
N ASN A 412 -1.28 -2.09 -9.23
CA ASN A 412 -2.29 -3.07 -8.81
C ASN A 412 -3.65 -2.91 -9.53
N TYR A 413 -3.92 -1.74 -10.10
CA TYR A 413 -5.11 -1.48 -10.93
C TYR A 413 -4.89 -1.81 -12.41
N VAL A 414 -3.73 -2.36 -12.81
CA VAL A 414 -3.56 -2.94 -14.14
C VAL A 414 -4.14 -4.35 -14.13
N ASN A 415 -5.32 -4.52 -14.71
CA ASN A 415 -6.09 -5.76 -14.58
C ASN A 415 -7.00 -6.01 -15.80
N SER A 416 -7.51 -7.24 -15.91
CA SER A 416 -8.49 -7.62 -16.94
C SER A 416 -9.80 -8.10 -16.30
N GLN A 417 -10.90 -8.05 -17.05
CA GLN A 417 -12.21 -8.54 -16.60
C GLN A 417 -12.14 -10.02 -16.19
N GLU A 418 -11.41 -10.84 -16.97
CA GLU A 418 -11.20 -12.26 -16.68
C GLU A 418 -10.45 -12.47 -15.35
N ARG A 419 -9.35 -11.73 -15.15
CA ARG A 419 -8.56 -11.80 -13.91
C ARG A 419 -9.37 -11.36 -12.71
N LEU A 420 -10.17 -10.30 -12.83
CA LEU A 420 -11.08 -9.87 -11.77
C LEU A 420 -12.11 -10.97 -11.46
N THR A 421 -12.75 -11.55 -12.48
CA THR A 421 -13.70 -12.66 -12.29
C THR A 421 -13.05 -13.82 -11.54
N ASN A 422 -11.82 -14.20 -11.92
CA ASN A 422 -11.07 -15.26 -11.26
C ASN A 422 -10.72 -14.93 -9.80
N LYS A 423 -10.42 -13.66 -9.47
CA LYS A 423 -10.22 -13.21 -8.09
C LYS A 423 -11.50 -13.34 -7.24
N LEU A 424 -12.67 -13.15 -7.83
CA LEU A 424 -13.96 -13.20 -7.13
C LEU A 424 -14.54 -14.62 -7.01
N ARG A 425 -14.20 -15.53 -7.94
CA ARG A 425 -14.71 -16.93 -7.97
C ARG A 425 -14.53 -17.73 -6.67
N PRO A 426 -13.44 -17.59 -5.88
CA PRO A 426 -13.28 -18.33 -4.63
C PRO A 426 -14.30 -17.96 -3.55
N PHE A 427 -14.91 -16.77 -3.64
CA PHE A 427 -15.85 -16.28 -2.63
C PHE A 427 -17.25 -16.90 -2.81
N GLU A 428 -17.92 -17.25 -1.71
CA GLU A 428 -19.30 -17.77 -1.75
C GLU A 428 -20.33 -16.65 -1.84
N THR A 429 -20.12 -15.59 -1.06
CA THR A 429 -20.91 -14.35 -1.09
C THR A 429 -20.07 -13.22 -1.68
N VAL A 430 -20.59 -12.56 -2.71
CA VAL A 430 -19.94 -11.41 -3.34
C VAL A 430 -20.87 -10.22 -3.23
N SER A 431 -20.38 -9.12 -2.67
CA SER A 431 -21.15 -7.89 -2.56
C SER A 431 -20.59 -6.79 -3.45
N PHE A 432 -21.47 -5.96 -3.99
CA PHE A 432 -21.09 -4.84 -4.86
C PHE A 432 -21.70 -3.53 -4.34
N ASP A 433 -20.96 -2.44 -4.46
CA ASP A 433 -21.56 -1.11 -4.43
C ASP A 433 -22.39 -0.83 -5.72
N VAL A 434 -23.21 0.21 -5.69
CA VAL A 434 -24.04 0.64 -6.82
C VAL A 434 -23.34 1.69 -7.67
N PHE A 435 -23.07 2.88 -7.14
CA PHE A 435 -22.70 4.05 -7.94
C PHE A 435 -21.20 4.00 -8.25
N ASP A 436 -20.84 4.33 -9.49
CA ASP A 436 -19.48 4.19 -10.01
C ASP A 436 -18.87 2.77 -9.87
N THR A 437 -19.70 1.77 -9.52
CA THR A 437 -19.35 0.36 -9.41
C THR A 437 -20.16 -0.53 -10.35
N LEU A 438 -21.48 -0.60 -10.20
CA LEU A 438 -22.37 -1.32 -11.13
C LEU A 438 -23.01 -0.38 -12.15
N VAL A 439 -23.30 0.84 -11.72
CA VAL A 439 -23.88 1.88 -12.56
C VAL A 439 -22.95 3.08 -12.61
N ARG A 440 -23.04 3.85 -13.70
CA ARG A 440 -22.40 5.15 -13.84
C ARG A 440 -23.44 6.14 -14.33
N ARG A 441 -23.16 7.43 -14.20
CA ARG A 441 -23.97 8.48 -14.84
C ARG A 441 -23.36 8.83 -16.19
N SER A 442 -24.18 9.09 -17.20
CA SER A 442 -23.73 9.57 -18.51
C SER A 442 -22.94 10.88 -18.41
N HIS A 443 -23.15 11.64 -17.34
CA HIS A 443 -22.34 12.77 -16.92
C HIS A 443 -21.83 12.48 -15.51
N HIS A 444 -20.52 12.33 -15.34
CA HIS A 444 -19.91 11.86 -14.08
C HIS A 444 -20.40 12.61 -12.81
N VAL A 445 -20.62 13.93 -12.89
CA VAL A 445 -20.97 14.78 -11.74
C VAL A 445 -22.33 14.36 -11.12
N PRO A 446 -22.36 13.83 -9.87
CA PRO A 446 -23.59 13.33 -9.25
C PRO A 446 -24.67 14.39 -9.05
N ASP A 447 -24.28 15.62 -8.73
CA ASP A 447 -25.20 16.73 -8.46
C ASP A 447 -25.83 17.32 -9.74
N TYR A 448 -25.52 16.78 -10.93
CA TYR A 448 -26.09 17.30 -12.17
C TYR A 448 -27.61 17.09 -12.28
N ALA A 449 -28.15 16.02 -11.70
CA ALA A 449 -29.60 15.80 -11.63
C ALA A 449 -30.30 16.91 -10.81
N LYS A 450 -29.69 17.33 -9.70
CA LYS A 450 -30.16 18.44 -8.86
C LYS A 450 -30.12 19.76 -9.63
N LEU A 451 -29.05 19.99 -10.41
CA LEU A 451 -28.92 21.19 -11.24
C LEU A 451 -30.01 21.25 -12.32
N LYS A 452 -30.30 20.14 -13.02
CA LYS A 452 -31.37 20.06 -14.02
C LYS A 452 -32.75 20.38 -13.42
N LEU A 453 -33.04 19.84 -12.23
CA LEU A 453 -34.26 20.20 -11.51
C LEU A 453 -34.27 21.69 -11.17
N GLY A 454 -33.17 22.24 -10.67
CA GLY A 454 -33.05 23.67 -10.37
C GLY A 454 -33.33 24.56 -11.58
N GLN A 455 -32.76 24.22 -12.73
CA GLN A 455 -33.02 24.93 -13.99
C GLN A 455 -34.50 24.86 -14.41
N TYR A 456 -35.11 23.69 -14.27
CA TYR A 456 -36.54 23.53 -14.53
C TYR A 456 -37.37 24.44 -13.61
N LEU A 457 -37.10 24.43 -12.30
CA LEU A 457 -37.85 25.26 -11.35
C LEU A 457 -37.62 26.76 -11.55
N VAL A 458 -36.42 27.17 -11.98
CA VAL A 458 -36.14 28.56 -12.43
C VAL A 458 -37.00 28.91 -13.63
N SER A 459 -37.10 28.02 -14.62
CA SER A 459 -37.93 28.25 -15.82
C SER A 459 -39.43 28.42 -15.50
N GLN A 460 -39.88 27.83 -14.38
CA GLN A 460 -41.25 27.95 -13.88
C GLN A 460 -41.45 29.16 -12.96
N GLY A 461 -40.39 29.94 -12.66
CA GLY A 461 -40.44 31.07 -11.74
C GLY A 461 -40.62 30.67 -10.27
N LEU A 462 -40.35 29.41 -9.92
CA LEU A 462 -40.54 28.86 -8.57
C LEU A 462 -39.30 29.05 -7.67
N VAL A 463 -38.12 29.19 -8.27
CA VAL A 463 -36.87 29.54 -7.59
C VAL A 463 -36.06 30.52 -8.44
N ASN A 464 -35.17 31.29 -7.83
CA ASN A 464 -34.44 32.34 -8.53
C ASN A 464 -33.10 31.87 -9.14
N ASN A 465 -32.49 30.83 -8.58
CA ASN A 465 -31.15 30.38 -8.99
C ASN A 465 -31.00 28.86 -8.77
N ALA A 466 -30.57 28.14 -9.81
CA ALA A 466 -30.44 26.69 -9.78
C ALA A 466 -29.31 26.22 -8.84
N HIS A 467 -28.15 26.89 -8.84
CA HIS A 467 -27.03 26.55 -7.96
C HIS A 467 -27.36 26.76 -6.49
N GLU A 468 -28.10 27.83 -6.15
CA GLU A 468 -28.58 28.04 -4.79
C GLU A 468 -29.58 26.98 -4.35
N LEU A 469 -30.43 26.48 -5.27
CA LEU A 469 -31.28 25.32 -4.97
C LEU A 469 -30.45 24.08 -4.65
N VAL A 470 -29.41 23.77 -5.44
CA VAL A 470 -28.55 22.59 -5.19
C VAL A 470 -27.88 22.70 -3.82
N LYS A 471 -27.33 23.88 -3.49
CA LYS A 471 -26.75 24.14 -2.16
C LYS A 471 -27.78 23.91 -1.06
N LEU A 472 -28.96 24.52 -1.18
CA LEU A 472 -30.01 24.39 -0.17
C LEU A 472 -30.47 22.94 -0.02
N ARG A 473 -30.67 22.21 -1.12
CA ARG A 473 -31.00 20.78 -1.13
C ARG A 473 -29.93 19.96 -0.38
N ASN A 474 -28.65 20.19 -0.65
CA ASN A 474 -27.56 19.50 0.05
C ASN A 474 -27.50 19.87 1.55
N THR A 475 -27.75 21.12 1.88
CA THR A 475 -27.87 21.57 3.28
C THR A 475 -29.06 20.92 3.98
N SER A 476 -30.23 20.81 3.33
CA SER A 476 -31.41 20.15 3.89
C SER A 476 -31.13 18.68 4.23
N GLU A 477 -30.45 17.93 3.35
CA GLU A 477 -30.03 16.55 3.65
C GLU A 477 -29.12 16.50 4.90
N PHE A 478 -28.13 17.39 4.97
CA PHE A 478 -27.24 17.47 6.13
C PHE A 478 -27.98 17.86 7.42
N GLU A 479 -28.92 18.81 7.36
CA GLU A 479 -29.73 19.22 8.50
C GLU A 479 -30.60 18.09 9.03
N VAL A 480 -31.19 17.27 8.14
CA VAL A 480 -31.94 16.08 8.55
C VAL A 480 -31.00 15.08 9.23
N ARG A 481 -29.81 14.80 8.67
CA ARG A 481 -28.82 13.93 9.35
C ARG A 481 -28.42 14.48 10.72
N LYS A 482 -28.21 15.79 10.83
CA LYS A 482 -27.88 16.47 12.08
C LYS A 482 -29.03 16.37 13.10
N ALA A 483 -30.27 16.53 12.66
CA ALA A 483 -31.46 16.39 13.51
C ALA A 483 -31.60 14.95 14.05
N LYS A 484 -31.22 13.96 13.25
CA LYS A 484 -31.11 12.54 13.67
C LYS A 484 -29.83 12.23 14.47
N GLN A 485 -29.01 13.22 14.81
CA GLN A 485 -27.71 13.04 15.49
C GLN A 485 -26.76 12.09 14.75
N PHE A 486 -26.85 12.05 13.42
CA PHE A 486 -26.11 11.12 12.57
C PHE A 486 -26.39 9.63 12.89
N GLN A 487 -27.52 9.33 13.53
CA GLN A 487 -28.05 7.98 13.69
C GLN A 487 -29.06 7.71 12.59
N GLY A 488 -28.93 6.59 11.89
CA GLY A 488 -29.72 6.35 10.68
C GLY A 488 -29.10 6.96 9.43
N ASP A 489 -29.87 6.99 8.35
CA ASP A 489 -29.58 7.80 7.16
C ASP A 489 -30.86 8.53 6.72
N VAL A 490 -30.76 9.29 5.63
CA VAL A 490 -31.80 10.20 5.15
C VAL A 490 -32.31 9.74 3.79
N THR A 491 -33.62 9.72 3.62
CA THR A 491 -34.24 9.52 2.31
C THR A 491 -34.34 10.83 1.53
N ILE A 492 -34.44 10.73 0.21
CA ILE A 492 -34.69 11.89 -0.66
C ILE A 492 -35.94 12.64 -0.24
N TYR A 493 -37.00 11.93 0.17
CA TYR A 493 -38.25 12.57 0.57
C TYR A 493 -38.12 13.35 1.87
N GLU A 494 -37.36 12.85 2.86
CA GLU A 494 -37.06 13.62 4.08
C GLU A 494 -36.25 14.88 3.77
N ALA A 495 -35.25 14.78 2.87
CA ALA A 495 -34.49 15.94 2.42
C ALA A 495 -35.40 16.98 1.73
N TYR A 496 -36.35 16.54 0.90
CA TYR A 496 -37.31 17.42 0.23
C TYR A 496 -38.38 17.98 1.16
N GLN A 497 -38.78 17.27 2.21
CA GLN A 497 -39.66 17.80 3.26
C GLN A 497 -38.98 18.94 4.03
N GLN A 498 -37.70 18.79 4.35
CA GLN A 498 -36.90 19.85 4.96
C GLN A 498 -36.75 21.04 4.00
N LEU A 499 -36.43 20.77 2.72
CA LEU A 499 -36.31 21.80 1.68
C LEU A 499 -37.62 22.58 1.45
N ALA A 500 -38.75 21.87 1.45
CA ALA A 500 -40.08 22.46 1.29
C ALA A 500 -40.41 23.42 2.43
N SER A 501 -39.99 23.11 3.66
CA SER A 501 -40.13 24.01 4.80
C SER A 501 -39.36 25.33 4.60
N SER A 502 -38.17 25.27 3.98
CA SER A 502 -37.37 26.47 3.67
C SER A 502 -37.93 27.30 2.51
N LEU A 503 -38.56 26.66 1.52
CA LEU A 503 -39.06 27.30 0.30
C LEU A 503 -40.59 27.52 0.29
N SER A 504 -41.27 27.20 1.39
CA SER A 504 -42.74 27.26 1.52
C SER A 504 -43.49 26.45 0.45
N TRP A 505 -42.95 25.28 0.09
CA TRP A 505 -43.61 24.33 -0.81
C TRP A 505 -44.60 23.44 -0.04
N SER A 506 -45.64 22.98 -0.72
CA SER A 506 -46.54 21.94 -0.18
C SER A 506 -45.84 20.58 -0.12
N GLU A 507 -46.36 19.67 0.70
CA GLU A 507 -45.87 18.28 0.75
C GLU A 507 -45.96 17.56 -0.61
N GLU A 508 -47.01 17.87 -1.39
CA GLU A 508 -47.20 17.32 -2.74
C GLU A 508 -46.12 17.86 -3.71
N GLN A 509 -45.79 19.14 -3.63
CA GLN A 509 -44.69 19.73 -4.39
C GLN A 509 -43.34 19.11 -4.00
N ALA A 510 -43.08 18.95 -2.69
CA ALA A 510 -41.87 18.33 -2.17
C ALA A 510 -41.68 16.93 -2.76
N LYS A 511 -42.73 16.10 -2.71
CA LYS A 511 -42.72 14.75 -3.28
C LYS A 511 -42.52 14.79 -4.80
N GLN A 512 -43.25 15.65 -5.51
CA GLN A 512 -43.13 15.77 -6.96
C GLN A 512 -41.69 16.14 -7.37
N TYR A 513 -41.06 17.10 -6.69
CA TYR A 513 -39.71 17.52 -7.02
C TYR A 513 -38.65 16.48 -6.66
N ALA A 514 -38.83 15.73 -5.57
CA ALA A 514 -38.02 14.55 -5.27
C ALA A 514 -38.10 13.50 -6.38
N ASP A 515 -39.32 13.20 -6.84
CA ASP A 515 -39.57 12.27 -7.94
C ASP A 515 -38.93 12.76 -9.25
N MET A 516 -38.95 14.08 -9.51
CA MET A 516 -38.30 14.70 -10.67
C MET A 516 -36.77 14.68 -10.60
N GLU A 517 -36.15 14.95 -9.44
CA GLU A 517 -34.69 14.79 -9.25
C GLU A 517 -34.27 13.36 -9.57
N PHE A 518 -34.98 12.37 -9.00
CA PHE A 518 -34.73 10.96 -9.30
C PHE A 518 -34.93 10.64 -10.78
N ALA A 519 -35.96 11.17 -11.44
CA ALA A 519 -36.19 10.93 -12.85
C ALA A 519 -35.04 11.46 -13.73
N TYR A 520 -34.50 12.64 -13.42
CA TYR A 520 -33.31 13.16 -14.11
C TYR A 520 -32.08 12.28 -13.87
N ASP A 521 -31.87 11.79 -12.64
CA ASP A 521 -30.72 10.92 -12.36
C ASP A 521 -30.88 9.57 -13.07
N LEU A 522 -32.06 8.94 -12.96
CA LEU A 522 -32.40 7.69 -13.62
C LEU A 522 -32.24 7.78 -15.14
N ASP A 523 -32.61 8.90 -15.77
CA ASP A 523 -32.39 9.14 -17.21
C ASP A 523 -30.90 9.08 -17.56
N MET A 524 -30.03 9.61 -16.70
CA MET A 524 -28.59 9.62 -16.89
C MET A 524 -27.90 8.31 -16.49
N ILE A 525 -28.55 7.40 -15.75
CA ILE A 525 -27.94 6.13 -15.36
C ILE A 525 -27.63 5.24 -16.57
N GLU A 526 -26.39 4.78 -16.63
CA GLU A 526 -25.85 3.81 -17.59
C GLU A 526 -25.18 2.66 -16.83
N SER A 527 -25.01 1.51 -17.50
CA SER A 527 -24.28 0.37 -16.95
C SER A 527 -22.77 0.62 -16.93
N LYS A 528 -22.08 0.04 -15.94
CA LYS A 528 -20.66 -0.32 -16.03
C LYS A 528 -20.59 -1.75 -16.54
N ASP A 529 -20.64 -1.90 -17.86
CA ASP A 529 -20.94 -3.17 -18.54
C ASP A 529 -20.12 -4.35 -18.01
N GLU A 530 -18.80 -4.20 -17.89
CA GLU A 530 -17.91 -5.27 -17.43
C GLU A 530 -18.23 -5.72 -16.01
N MET A 531 -18.58 -4.78 -15.13
CA MET A 531 -18.90 -5.07 -13.73
C MET A 531 -20.26 -5.76 -13.60
N VAL A 532 -21.24 -5.33 -14.40
CA VAL A 532 -22.55 -5.99 -14.50
C VAL A 532 -22.42 -7.40 -15.06
N ASP A 533 -21.60 -7.59 -16.10
CA ASP A 533 -21.32 -8.90 -16.68
C ASP A 533 -20.64 -9.84 -15.69
N ILE A 534 -19.69 -9.33 -14.89
CA ILE A 534 -19.05 -10.09 -13.81
C ILE A 534 -20.08 -10.51 -12.78
N LEU A 535 -20.91 -9.58 -12.29
CA LEU A 535 -21.96 -9.88 -11.31
C LEU A 535 -22.91 -10.95 -11.85
N ASN A 536 -23.43 -10.76 -13.07
CA ASN A 536 -24.36 -11.68 -13.70
C ASN A 536 -23.72 -13.07 -13.90
N SER A 537 -22.44 -13.12 -14.29
CA SER A 537 -21.70 -14.39 -14.43
C SER A 537 -21.51 -15.10 -13.09
N LEU A 538 -21.22 -14.37 -12.02
CA LEU A 538 -21.10 -14.93 -10.67
C LEU A 538 -22.45 -15.44 -10.16
N PHE A 539 -23.54 -14.71 -10.42
CA PHE A 539 -24.89 -15.16 -10.11
C PHE A 539 -25.23 -16.48 -10.83
N LEU A 540 -24.96 -16.58 -12.13
CA LEU A 540 -25.16 -17.80 -12.91
C LEU A 540 -24.27 -18.97 -12.43
N ALA A 541 -23.11 -18.66 -11.86
CA ALA A 541 -22.22 -19.63 -11.21
C ALA A 541 -22.70 -20.06 -9.80
N GLY A 542 -23.89 -19.62 -9.37
CA GLY A 542 -24.51 -19.99 -8.09
C GLY A 542 -23.95 -19.23 -6.88
N LYS A 543 -23.27 -18.10 -7.10
CA LYS A 543 -22.79 -17.24 -6.01
C LYS A 543 -23.95 -16.45 -5.40
N GLU A 544 -23.86 -16.20 -4.10
CA GLU A 544 -24.82 -15.33 -3.45
C GLU A 544 -24.41 -13.86 -3.62
N ILE A 545 -25.27 -13.07 -4.24
CA ILE A 545 -24.98 -11.68 -4.60
C ILE A 545 -25.65 -10.72 -3.63
N TYR A 546 -24.86 -9.83 -3.02
CA TYR A 546 -25.35 -8.69 -2.25
C TYR A 546 -25.09 -7.41 -3.03
N ILE A 547 -25.97 -6.42 -2.89
CA ILE A 547 -25.75 -5.07 -3.37
C ILE A 547 -25.96 -4.14 -2.18
N ILE A 548 -24.95 -3.31 -1.88
CA ILE A 548 -24.89 -2.51 -0.65
C ILE A 548 -24.53 -1.08 -1.05
N SER A 549 -25.41 -0.11 -0.78
CA SER A 549 -25.19 1.28 -1.21
C SER A 549 -25.51 2.29 -0.13
N ASP A 550 -24.64 3.30 -0.02
CA ASP A 550 -24.90 4.52 0.73
C ASP A 550 -25.56 5.54 -0.21
N THR A 551 -26.84 5.79 -0.01
CA THR A 551 -27.64 6.64 -0.89
C THR A 551 -28.88 7.16 -0.19
N TYR A 552 -29.35 8.33 -0.62
CA TYR A 552 -30.64 8.89 -0.20
C TYR A 552 -31.83 8.32 -0.99
N TYR A 553 -31.60 7.59 -2.09
CA TYR A 553 -32.67 6.97 -2.86
C TYR A 553 -33.25 5.76 -2.16
N THR A 554 -34.56 5.55 -2.30
CA THR A 554 -35.24 4.39 -1.72
C THR A 554 -34.83 3.08 -2.38
N GLU A 555 -35.11 1.95 -1.73
CA GLU A 555 -34.86 0.62 -2.30
C GLU A 555 -35.52 0.46 -3.67
N ALA A 556 -36.77 0.90 -3.82
CA ALA A 556 -37.51 0.84 -5.08
C ALA A 556 -36.84 1.64 -6.20
N GLN A 557 -36.27 2.81 -5.88
CA GLN A 557 -35.56 3.66 -6.82
C GLN A 557 -34.24 3.01 -7.28
N ILE A 558 -33.49 2.40 -6.35
CA ILE A 558 -32.26 1.66 -6.68
C ILE A 558 -32.57 0.42 -7.52
N VAL A 559 -33.64 -0.32 -7.24
CA VAL A 559 -34.08 -1.44 -8.08
C VAL A 559 -34.37 -1.00 -9.52
N LEU A 560 -34.96 0.18 -9.74
CA LEU A 560 -35.19 0.71 -11.09
C LEU A 560 -33.87 1.01 -11.81
N MET A 561 -32.90 1.62 -11.12
CA MET A 561 -31.57 1.91 -11.68
C MET A 561 -30.82 0.61 -12.05
N LEU A 562 -30.81 -0.37 -11.15
CA LEU A 562 -30.16 -1.68 -11.39
C LEU A 562 -30.80 -2.43 -12.55
N ARG A 563 -32.14 -2.40 -12.65
CA ARG A 563 -32.86 -2.99 -13.78
C ARG A 563 -32.51 -2.29 -15.10
N LYS A 564 -32.43 -0.94 -15.10
CA LYS A 564 -32.01 -0.17 -16.28
C LYS A 564 -30.60 -0.56 -16.72
N ALA A 565 -29.70 -0.81 -15.77
CA ALA A 565 -28.31 -1.21 -16.01
C ALA A 565 -28.12 -2.70 -16.38
N GLY A 566 -29.19 -3.51 -16.41
CA GLY A 566 -29.10 -4.91 -16.82
C GLY A 566 -28.62 -5.88 -15.72
N VAL A 567 -28.74 -5.49 -14.44
CA VAL A 567 -28.42 -6.38 -13.32
C VAL A 567 -29.51 -7.45 -13.16
N THR A 568 -29.10 -8.72 -13.09
CA THR A 568 -30.02 -9.85 -12.94
C THR A 568 -30.70 -9.85 -11.57
N ASN A 569 -32.00 -10.15 -11.52
CA ASN A 569 -32.74 -10.29 -10.25
C ASN A 569 -32.21 -11.46 -9.41
N GLY A 570 -32.39 -11.41 -8.09
CA GLY A 570 -32.01 -12.49 -7.17
C GLY A 570 -30.88 -12.14 -6.20
N TYR A 571 -30.41 -10.88 -6.22
CA TYR A 571 -29.52 -10.33 -5.21
C TYR A 571 -30.28 -9.94 -3.93
N LYS A 572 -29.55 -9.81 -2.81
CA LYS A 572 -30.02 -9.12 -1.61
C LYS A 572 -29.59 -7.65 -1.65
N LEU A 573 -30.54 -6.74 -1.47
CA LEU A 573 -30.29 -5.30 -1.54
C LEU A 573 -30.30 -4.68 -0.15
N TYR A 574 -29.27 -3.88 0.15
CA TYR A 574 -29.12 -3.15 1.39
C TYR A 574 -28.88 -1.67 1.06
N VAL A 575 -29.87 -0.84 1.32
CA VAL A 575 -29.84 0.59 1.00
C VAL A 575 -29.84 1.39 2.30
N SER A 576 -28.90 2.32 2.43
CA SER A 576 -28.69 3.03 3.68
C SER A 576 -29.88 3.86 4.13
N SER A 577 -30.58 4.54 3.21
CA SER A 577 -31.77 5.34 3.54
C SER A 577 -32.94 4.53 4.10
N GLU A 578 -33.01 3.23 3.79
CA GLU A 578 -34.09 2.33 4.23
C GLU A 578 -33.73 1.63 5.54
N LEU A 579 -32.48 1.18 5.66
CA LEU A 579 -32.01 0.46 6.84
C LEU A 579 -31.56 1.38 7.96
N GLY A 580 -31.24 2.64 7.66
CA GLY A 580 -30.58 3.55 8.59
C GLY A 580 -29.15 3.14 8.94
N LEU A 581 -28.48 2.39 8.07
CA LEU A 581 -27.12 1.90 8.27
C LEU A 581 -26.27 2.35 7.09
N ARG A 582 -25.09 2.90 7.36
CA ARG A 582 -24.19 3.46 6.33
C ARG A 582 -22.84 2.76 6.33
N LYS A 583 -22.25 2.57 5.15
CA LYS A 583 -20.90 2.04 4.95
C LYS A 583 -19.85 2.99 5.51
N ASP A 584 -19.98 4.29 5.24
CA ASP A 584 -19.00 5.31 5.64
C ASP A 584 -18.86 5.48 7.17
N SER A 585 -19.93 5.21 7.92
CA SER A 585 -19.94 5.18 9.39
C SER A 585 -19.57 3.82 9.98
N GLY A 586 -19.46 2.77 9.16
CA GLY A 586 -19.23 1.39 9.59
C GLY A 586 -20.46 0.65 10.13
N THR A 587 -21.60 1.31 10.29
CA THR A 587 -22.83 0.67 10.83
C THR A 587 -23.38 -0.42 9.91
N MET A 588 -23.29 -0.22 8.59
CA MET A 588 -23.63 -1.24 7.61
C MET A 588 -22.70 -2.46 7.72
N TRP A 589 -21.39 -2.23 7.84
CA TRP A 589 -20.40 -3.31 7.93
C TRP A 589 -20.52 -4.11 9.21
N ALA A 590 -20.83 -3.47 10.34
CA ALA A 590 -21.14 -4.16 11.59
C ALA A 590 -22.36 -5.09 11.43
N PHE A 591 -23.41 -4.62 10.77
CA PHE A 591 -24.61 -5.42 10.47
C PHE A 591 -24.30 -6.60 9.54
N ILE A 592 -23.57 -6.37 8.44
CA ILE A 592 -23.18 -7.42 7.49
C ILE A 592 -22.26 -8.45 8.15
N SER A 593 -21.24 -8.02 8.89
CA SER A 593 -20.32 -8.91 9.61
C SER A 593 -21.08 -9.81 10.59
N LYS A 594 -22.05 -9.27 11.33
CA LYS A 594 -22.92 -10.05 12.21
C LYS A 594 -23.77 -11.03 11.41
N GLN A 595 -24.40 -10.58 10.33
CA GLN A 595 -25.24 -11.44 9.48
C GLN A 595 -24.43 -12.59 8.86
N LEU A 596 -23.20 -12.36 8.43
CA LEU A 596 -22.32 -13.41 7.92
C LEU A 596 -21.98 -14.43 9.01
N SER A 597 -21.62 -13.94 10.20
CA SER A 597 -21.30 -14.78 11.36
C SER A 597 -22.49 -15.65 11.79
N ASP A 598 -23.68 -15.06 11.93
CA ASP A 598 -24.91 -15.75 12.35
C ASP A 598 -25.31 -16.86 11.35
N ASN A 599 -24.92 -16.71 10.07
CA ASN A 599 -25.17 -17.68 9.01
C ASN A 599 -23.98 -18.60 8.72
N ASN A 600 -22.94 -18.61 9.57
CA ASN A 600 -21.69 -19.37 9.38
C ASN A 600 -21.03 -19.16 8.01
N LYS A 601 -21.13 -17.95 7.45
CA LYS A 601 -20.49 -17.59 6.19
C LYS A 601 -19.13 -16.99 6.45
N THR A 602 -18.08 -17.69 6.05
CA THR A 602 -16.69 -17.25 6.21
C THR A 602 -16.08 -16.74 4.90
N SER A 603 -16.76 -16.95 3.77
CA SER A 603 -16.28 -16.63 2.42
C SER A 603 -17.06 -15.46 1.82
N PHE A 604 -16.57 -14.24 2.06
CA PHE A 604 -17.20 -12.99 1.65
C PHE A 604 -16.17 -12.02 1.05
N VAL A 605 -16.56 -11.28 0.01
CA VAL A 605 -15.81 -10.12 -0.51
C VAL A 605 -16.74 -8.98 -0.89
N HIS A 606 -16.30 -7.74 -0.69
CA HIS A 606 -16.96 -6.54 -1.20
C HIS A 606 -16.17 -5.87 -2.33
N VAL A 607 -16.89 -5.41 -3.36
CA VAL A 607 -16.35 -4.67 -4.50
C VAL A 607 -16.97 -3.29 -4.55
N GLY A 608 -16.17 -2.24 -4.55
CA GLY A 608 -16.64 -0.85 -4.62
C GLY A 608 -15.52 0.14 -4.96
N ASP A 609 -15.91 1.35 -5.35
CA ASP A 609 -15.01 2.40 -5.84
C ASP A 609 -14.57 3.38 -4.76
N ASN A 610 -15.21 3.39 -3.59
CA ASN A 610 -14.81 4.29 -2.51
C ASN A 610 -13.74 3.64 -1.62
N ALA A 611 -12.51 4.12 -1.70
CA ALA A 611 -11.38 3.59 -0.93
C ALA A 611 -11.61 3.56 0.59
N VAL A 612 -12.44 4.44 1.15
CA VAL A 612 -12.77 4.45 2.58
C VAL A 612 -13.96 3.54 2.89
N ALA A 613 -15.12 3.83 2.27
CA ALA A 613 -16.38 3.18 2.60
C ALA A 613 -16.44 1.72 2.13
N ASP A 614 -15.78 1.37 1.02
CA ASP A 614 -15.84 0.06 0.39
C ASP A 614 -14.57 -0.77 0.58
N ALA A 615 -13.48 -0.15 1.05
CA ALA A 615 -12.20 -0.83 1.19
C ALA A 615 -11.62 -0.75 2.61
N GLN A 616 -11.29 0.45 3.10
CA GLN A 616 -10.68 0.61 4.43
C GLN A 616 -11.60 0.12 5.55
N ILE A 617 -12.84 0.62 5.63
CA ILE A 617 -13.77 0.29 6.71
C ILE A 617 -14.12 -1.21 6.73
N PRO A 618 -14.56 -1.87 5.63
CA PRO A 618 -14.81 -3.31 5.68
C PRO A 618 -13.55 -4.11 6.04
N GLY A 619 -12.37 -3.67 5.61
CA GLY A 619 -11.08 -4.22 6.05
C GLY A 619 -10.85 -4.11 7.56
N ASP A 620 -11.23 -2.97 8.18
CA ASP A 620 -11.19 -2.78 9.64
C ASP A 620 -12.08 -3.79 10.39
N PHE A 621 -13.14 -4.29 9.75
CA PHE A 621 -14.01 -5.38 10.25
C PHE A 621 -13.49 -6.79 9.90
N GLY A 622 -12.35 -6.92 9.24
CA GLY A 622 -11.79 -8.19 8.79
C GLY A 622 -12.49 -8.79 7.57
N LEU A 623 -13.31 -8.01 6.86
CA LEU A 623 -13.98 -8.45 5.63
C LEU A 623 -13.04 -8.26 4.44
N ALA A 624 -12.98 -9.25 3.55
CA ALA A 624 -12.23 -9.10 2.31
C ALA A 624 -12.88 -8.03 1.42
N ASN A 625 -12.04 -7.25 0.75
CA ASN A 625 -12.46 -6.19 -0.16
C ASN A 625 -11.61 -6.20 -1.43
N LEU A 626 -12.18 -5.67 -2.49
CA LEU A 626 -11.54 -5.40 -3.76
C LEU A 626 -11.96 -4.01 -4.21
N HIS A 627 -11.04 -3.06 -4.08
CA HIS A 627 -11.25 -1.71 -4.54
C HIS A 627 -11.08 -1.60 -6.05
N ILE A 628 -11.92 -0.81 -6.69
CA ILE A 628 -11.83 -0.48 -8.11
C ILE A 628 -11.67 1.04 -8.26
N LEU A 629 -11.10 1.55 -9.35
CA LEU A 629 -10.95 3.00 -9.49
C LEU A 629 -12.30 3.67 -9.77
N ASN A 630 -12.60 4.73 -9.02
CA ASN A 630 -13.61 5.70 -9.42
C ASN A 630 -13.25 6.28 -10.82
N PRO A 631 -14.23 6.64 -11.67
CA PRO A 631 -13.96 7.24 -12.97
C PRO A 631 -12.97 8.40 -12.96
N LEU A 632 -13.03 9.28 -11.95
CA LEU A 632 -12.14 10.43 -11.84
C LEU A 632 -10.74 10.04 -11.39
N ASP A 633 -10.61 9.07 -10.47
CA ASP A 633 -9.31 8.52 -10.08
C ASP A 633 -8.61 7.86 -11.27
N LYS A 634 -9.35 7.09 -12.09
CA LYS A 634 -8.82 6.51 -13.33
C LYS A 634 -8.39 7.61 -14.30
N TRP A 635 -9.19 8.67 -14.45
CA TRP A 635 -8.88 9.82 -15.30
C TRP A 635 -7.57 10.51 -14.89
N GLN A 636 -7.38 10.73 -13.58
CA GLN A 636 -6.14 11.30 -13.05
C GLN A 636 -4.95 10.33 -13.18
N ALA A 637 -5.17 9.03 -12.96
CA ALA A 637 -4.15 8.01 -13.17
C ALA A 637 -3.67 7.93 -14.63
N ALA A 638 -4.51 8.34 -15.59
CA ALA A 638 -4.13 8.46 -17.00
C ALA A 638 -3.36 9.75 -17.34
N GLY A 639 -3.14 10.63 -16.35
CA GLY A 639 -2.38 11.87 -16.48
C GLY A 639 -3.21 13.09 -16.88
N TRP A 640 -4.53 13.05 -16.71
CA TRP A 640 -5.42 14.19 -16.99
C TRP A 640 -5.88 14.89 -15.72
N ASP A 641 -5.98 16.22 -15.79
CA ASP A 641 -6.47 17.04 -14.68
C ASP A 641 -7.96 16.78 -14.39
N ASN A 642 -8.36 16.95 -13.13
CA ASN A 642 -9.76 16.92 -12.73
C ASN A 642 -10.47 18.21 -13.19
N PRO A 643 -11.44 18.13 -14.12
CA PRO A 643 -12.13 19.32 -14.63
C PRO A 643 -13.19 19.88 -13.67
N PHE A 644 -13.53 19.16 -12.59
CA PHE A 644 -14.64 19.46 -11.68
C PHE A 644 -14.17 20.01 -10.32
N VAL A 645 -13.15 20.88 -10.33
CA VAL A 645 -12.59 21.50 -9.11
C VAL A 645 -13.06 22.95 -8.93
N GLY A 646 -13.17 23.39 -7.67
CA GLY A 646 -13.51 24.77 -7.33
C GLY A 646 -14.83 25.25 -7.95
N GLU A 647 -14.82 26.41 -8.61
CA GLU A 647 -15.99 26.98 -9.28
C GLU A 647 -16.52 26.11 -10.44
N ASN A 648 -15.70 25.20 -10.97
CA ASN A 648 -16.08 24.32 -12.07
C ASN A 648 -16.82 23.06 -11.62
N ALA A 649 -16.86 22.75 -10.32
CA ALA A 649 -17.46 21.52 -9.79
C ALA A 649 -18.92 21.31 -10.21
N LEU A 650 -19.69 22.40 -10.34
CA LEU A 650 -21.08 22.39 -10.80
C LEU A 650 -21.30 23.33 -12.01
N ASN A 651 -20.27 23.55 -12.82
CA ASN A 651 -20.39 24.32 -14.05
C ASN A 651 -20.94 23.43 -15.17
N GLU A 652 -22.16 23.73 -15.63
CA GLU A 652 -22.84 22.91 -16.63
C GLU A 652 -22.06 22.75 -17.95
N LYS A 653 -21.34 23.78 -18.39
CA LYS A 653 -20.55 23.68 -19.64
C LYS A 653 -19.42 22.67 -19.49
N GLU A 654 -18.76 22.66 -18.34
CA GLU A 654 -17.71 21.68 -18.04
C GLU A 654 -18.31 20.27 -17.84
N ILE A 655 -19.48 20.16 -17.21
CA ILE A 655 -20.21 18.89 -17.05
C ILE A 655 -20.57 18.29 -18.41
N ILE A 656 -21.17 19.08 -19.31
CA ILE A 656 -21.56 18.62 -20.66
C ILE A 656 -20.32 18.25 -21.49
N LYS A 657 -19.23 19.01 -21.34
CA LYS A 657 -18.00 18.80 -22.11
C LYS A 657 -17.20 17.58 -21.64
N TRP A 658 -16.94 17.48 -20.33
CA TRP A 658 -16.03 16.49 -19.77
C TRP A 658 -16.73 15.33 -19.08
N GLY A 659 -17.95 15.53 -18.56
CA GLY A 659 -18.70 14.51 -17.82
C GLY A 659 -18.87 13.20 -18.59
N PRO A 660 -19.26 13.23 -19.87
CA PRO A 660 -19.34 12.03 -20.70
C PRO A 660 -17.98 11.37 -20.96
N LEU A 661 -16.91 12.14 -21.09
CA LEU A 661 -15.56 11.60 -21.33
C LEU A 661 -15.04 10.88 -20.08
N VAL A 662 -15.14 11.51 -18.91
CA VAL A 662 -14.75 10.92 -17.62
C VAL A 662 -15.59 9.66 -17.35
N SER A 663 -16.91 9.73 -17.55
CA SER A 663 -17.80 8.59 -17.35
C SER A 663 -17.48 7.42 -18.27
N ASN A 664 -17.31 7.66 -19.58
CA ASN A 664 -17.01 6.60 -20.54
C ASN A 664 -15.62 6.00 -20.31
N PHE A 665 -14.63 6.83 -19.97
CA PHE A 665 -13.28 6.36 -19.66
C PHE A 665 -13.25 5.50 -18.39
N GLY A 666 -14.02 5.90 -17.37
CA GLY A 666 -14.18 5.18 -16.11
C GLY A 666 -15.14 3.99 -16.14
N ARG A 667 -15.77 3.69 -17.28
CA ARG A 667 -16.71 2.57 -17.45
C ARG A 667 -16.07 1.25 -17.03
N TYR A 668 -14.87 0.97 -17.53
CA TYR A 668 -14.03 -0.10 -17.00
C TYR A 668 -13.11 0.47 -15.91
N PRO A 669 -13.08 -0.06 -14.69
CA PRO A 669 -12.44 0.64 -13.56
C PRO A 669 -10.96 0.27 -13.36
N PHE A 670 -10.34 -0.41 -14.32
CA PHE A 670 -8.92 -0.78 -14.28
C PHE A 670 -8.17 -0.16 -15.46
N LEU A 671 -6.84 -0.15 -15.33
CA LEU A 671 -5.90 0.26 -16.37
C LEU A 671 -5.44 -0.96 -17.18
N GLY A 672 -4.87 -0.71 -18.37
CA GLY A 672 -4.27 -1.74 -19.22
C GLY A 672 -5.15 -2.25 -20.36
N GLU A 673 -6.26 -1.55 -20.66
CA GLU A 673 -7.06 -1.73 -21.89
C GLU A 673 -6.35 -1.26 -23.16
#